data_AF-A0A3S0FK32-F1
#
_entry.id   AF-A0A3S0FK32-F1
#
_cell.length_a   1.000
_cell.length_b   1.000
_cell.length_c   1.000
_cell.angle_alpha   90.00
_cell.angle_beta   90.00
_cell.angle_gamma   90.00
#
_symmetry.space_group_name_H-M   'P 1'
#
loop_
_entity.id
_entity.type
_entity.pdbx_description
1 polymer ?
#
loop_
_entity_poly.entity_id
_entity_poly.type
_entity_poly.pdbx_seq_one_letter_code
_entity_poly.pdbx_strand_id
1 'polypeptide(L)'
;MLSRLQRQVGCNFLTALFTVIFFAMNAIPAAKSQDSRTTKMQSQATTRYVETTQSLVTLQSAKTRQSAIASLPATPESEPPLSIVNIDLCTLAYQLYHQSLCLPLDPWYDNVSRVGSDRRNNICRFTHDYAVKLGNLPSGDAFYSGPNAARGWKNSNLRLDPIITNYKHIDAKLPAFTRDGERYMAIFAPPYITDRIKSIEGFRYKTQPTNFPHYDVERYQIREYPDGENRLLVFEGGTGIVGSSQPGWSPMGFVLMRKTATGYDAHIVFRGSRSGASLAKTVWNAQDAIGDAKGNPDWITDLRSSKQIDQPLISKTGKVTEGFAAALPTMLGTITASCQYLAQDYPAPEHVYVTGHSLGAGLASQFVSAIEQGSFGDELRKKVSAWPWDKTSLVAYAQPIPGDPTFAANFDKVSPNSVHYWVEGDSVVEATSNAVVGMVIDKGEHVGAQKKLSNLSGCNDNPHEVFVIRDALVRELEDGNSALAHELGSQNTWGYYQSFSKMITGEPLNFVYAGAPAPRLVTETNLRSMLQNYDFGPEFDRWLEEVYAKMIADKSSYIGFKFQSTLDDRQKLVLELVNHMRKPSVNNHSQDVENLASDFKLIDGNLGLTNEEKWIFSGMILSRLQNSNLTLKDLQSNSEINNCLNAAVAE
;
A
#
# COMPACT_ATOMS: atom_id res chain seq x y z
N MET A 1 4.05 -18.37 49.17
CA MET A 1 3.47 -17.09 49.61
C MET A 1 3.74 -15.94 48.63
N LEU A 2 4.92 -15.89 47.97
CA LEU A 2 5.18 -14.94 46.86
C LEU A 2 4.40 -15.22 45.56
N SER A 3 3.90 -16.42 45.31
CA SER A 3 3.05 -16.73 44.14
C SER A 3 1.58 -16.29 44.27
N ARG A 4 1.14 -15.86 45.47
CA ARG A 4 -0.22 -15.37 45.71
C ARG A 4 -0.34 -13.84 45.66
N LEU A 5 0.75 -13.09 45.85
CA LEU A 5 0.73 -11.62 45.69
C LEU A 5 0.69 -11.15 44.23
N GLN A 6 1.24 -11.93 43.28
CA GLN A 6 1.22 -11.56 41.85
C GLN A 6 -0.16 -11.69 41.18
N ARG A 7 -1.07 -12.52 41.71
CA ARG A 7 -2.44 -12.64 41.16
C ARG A 7 -3.39 -11.53 41.64
N GLN A 8 -3.10 -10.90 42.78
CA GLN A 8 -4.02 -9.94 43.39
C GLN A 8 -3.79 -8.49 42.92
N VAL A 9 -2.58 -8.17 42.44
CA VAL A 9 -2.28 -6.87 41.80
C VAL A 9 -2.76 -6.84 40.33
N GLY A 10 -2.75 -8.00 39.64
CA GLY A 10 -3.24 -8.12 38.26
C GLY A 10 -4.76 -7.95 38.10
N CYS A 11 -5.57 -8.42 39.06
CA CYS A 11 -7.03 -8.30 38.98
C CYS A 11 -7.55 -6.87 39.21
N ASN A 12 -6.88 -6.07 40.06
CA ASN A 12 -7.35 -4.71 40.35
C ASN A 12 -7.00 -3.72 39.22
N PHE A 13 -5.95 -3.99 38.44
CA PHE A 13 -5.60 -3.19 37.26
C PHE A 13 -6.52 -3.48 36.07
N LEU A 14 -6.93 -4.74 35.88
CA LEU A 14 -7.90 -5.12 34.83
C LEU A 14 -9.30 -4.51 35.08
N THR A 15 -9.72 -4.40 36.33
CA THR A 15 -11.09 -3.92 36.66
C THR A 15 -11.22 -2.39 36.50
N ALA A 16 -10.14 -1.64 36.74
CA ALA A 16 -10.11 -0.19 36.50
C ALA A 16 -10.07 0.17 35.01
N LEU A 17 -9.37 -0.62 34.18
CA LEU A 17 -9.29 -0.42 32.73
C LEU A 17 -10.61 -0.77 32.01
N PHE A 18 -11.34 -1.78 32.50
CA PHE A 18 -12.65 -2.16 31.98
C PHE A 18 -13.74 -1.08 32.20
N THR A 19 -13.64 -0.28 33.26
CA THR A 19 -14.68 0.73 33.59
C THR A 19 -14.54 2.00 32.73
N VAL A 20 -13.33 2.33 32.27
CA VAL A 20 -13.07 3.49 31.41
C VAL A 20 -13.43 3.22 29.95
N ILE A 21 -13.23 1.98 29.47
CA ILE A 21 -13.52 1.60 28.07
C ILE A 21 -15.03 1.39 27.84
N PHE A 22 -15.78 0.92 28.85
CA PHE A 22 -17.22 0.67 28.70
C PHE A 22 -18.10 1.95 28.65
N PHE A 23 -17.58 3.09 29.11
CA PHE A 23 -18.29 4.37 29.05
C PHE A 23 -18.12 5.11 27.72
N ALA A 24 -17.18 4.71 26.85
CA ALA A 24 -16.94 5.34 25.55
C ALA A 24 -17.76 4.73 24.39
N MET A 25 -18.51 3.64 24.61
CA MET A 25 -19.19 2.88 23.55
C MET A 25 -20.73 2.95 23.55
N ASN A 26 -21.37 3.80 24.36
CA ASN A 26 -22.84 3.91 24.36
C ASN A 26 -23.33 5.36 24.36
N ALA A 27 -23.39 5.98 23.18
CA ALA A 27 -24.24 7.14 22.91
C ALA A 27 -24.52 7.30 21.41
N ILE A 28 -25.48 6.54 20.87
CA ILE A 28 -26.15 6.85 19.60
C ILE A 28 -27.66 6.82 19.85
N PRO A 29 -28.39 7.93 19.70
CA PRO A 29 -29.85 7.94 19.84
C PRO A 29 -30.53 7.46 18.54
N ALA A 30 -31.49 6.56 18.71
CA ALA A 30 -32.34 6.00 17.66
C ALA A 30 -33.27 7.07 17.05
N ALA A 31 -33.21 7.25 15.73
CA ALA A 31 -34.17 8.04 14.95
C ALA A 31 -35.11 7.12 14.17
N LYS A 32 -36.42 7.38 14.34
CA LYS A 32 -37.56 6.63 13.82
C LYS A 32 -37.73 6.86 12.30
N SER A 33 -38.00 5.78 11.56
CA SER A 33 -38.48 5.85 10.17
C SER A 33 -40.00 6.08 10.12
N GLN A 34 -40.44 6.92 9.19
CA GLN A 34 -41.84 7.04 8.79
C GLN A 34 -41.94 6.81 7.29
N ASP A 35 -42.81 5.86 6.93
CA ASP A 35 -43.26 5.50 5.60
C ASP A 35 -43.96 6.67 4.87
N SER A 36 -43.74 6.79 3.57
CA SER A 36 -44.83 6.67 2.57
C SER A 36 -44.31 6.97 1.16
N ARG A 37 -44.61 6.09 0.20
CA ARG A 37 -45.38 6.40 -1.03
C ARG A 37 -45.35 5.25 -2.03
N THR A 38 -46.53 4.68 -2.24
CA THR A 38 -46.99 4.05 -3.48
C THR A 38 -47.18 5.12 -4.57
N THR A 39 -46.86 4.82 -5.84
CA THR A 39 -47.81 4.76 -6.99
C THR A 39 -47.09 4.26 -8.25
N LYS A 40 -47.88 3.56 -9.08
CA LYS A 40 -47.62 2.67 -10.22
C LYS A 40 -47.59 3.39 -11.60
N MET A 41 -47.08 2.63 -12.59
CA MET A 41 -47.50 2.57 -14.03
C MET A 41 -47.05 3.73 -14.95
N GLN A 42 -46.72 3.59 -16.25
CA GLN A 42 -46.78 2.50 -17.24
C GLN A 42 -46.08 2.90 -18.57
N SER A 43 -45.95 1.91 -19.47
CA SER A 43 -45.74 1.94 -20.95
C SER A 43 -44.27 1.87 -21.44
N GLN A 44 -43.81 0.80 -22.12
CA GLN A 44 -44.14 0.24 -23.46
C GLN A 44 -43.85 1.25 -24.60
N ALA A 45 -43.18 0.96 -25.72
CA ALA A 45 -42.73 -0.27 -26.36
C ALA A 45 -41.72 0.07 -27.49
N THR A 46 -40.81 -0.88 -27.74
CA THR A 46 -40.36 -1.45 -29.04
C THR A 46 -40.05 -0.55 -30.24
N THR A 47 -38.86 -0.73 -30.86
CA THR A 47 -38.67 -1.10 -32.29
C THR A 47 -37.24 -1.66 -32.53
N ARG A 48 -37.15 -2.71 -33.35
CA ARG A 48 -35.96 -3.48 -33.76
C ARG A 48 -35.44 -3.04 -35.15
N TYR A 49 -34.23 -3.54 -35.47
CA TYR A 49 -33.56 -3.70 -36.79
C TYR A 49 -32.79 -2.46 -37.29
N VAL A 50 -31.53 -2.50 -37.75
CA VAL A 50 -30.80 -3.46 -38.62
C VAL A 50 -29.27 -3.35 -38.36
N GLU A 51 -28.56 -4.48 -38.23
CA GLU A 51 -27.09 -4.64 -38.40
C GLU A 51 -26.73 -4.31 -39.87
N THR A 52 -25.62 -3.67 -40.25
CA THR A 52 -24.24 -4.20 -40.27
C THR A 52 -23.39 -3.08 -40.89
N THR A 53 -22.06 -3.15 -40.75
CA THR A 53 -21.01 -2.31 -41.40
C THR A 53 -20.43 -1.17 -40.56
N GLN A 54 -19.76 -1.49 -39.43
CA GLN A 54 -18.81 -0.59 -38.77
C GLN A 54 -17.81 -1.38 -37.90
N SER A 55 -16.93 -2.18 -38.50
CA SER A 55 -15.90 -2.94 -37.76
C SER A 55 -14.46 -2.46 -38.01
N LEU A 56 -14.25 -1.33 -38.70
CA LEU A 56 -12.89 -0.82 -39.00
C LEU A 56 -12.65 0.64 -38.60
N VAL A 57 -13.63 1.33 -38.00
CA VAL A 57 -13.49 2.73 -37.53
C VAL A 57 -13.36 2.82 -35.99
N THR A 58 -13.70 1.75 -35.27
CA THR A 58 -13.78 1.76 -33.79
C THR A 58 -12.42 1.62 -33.07
N LEU A 59 -11.36 1.18 -33.76
CA LEU A 59 -10.01 1.07 -33.19
C LEU A 59 -9.21 2.39 -33.23
N GLN A 60 -9.60 3.35 -34.06
CA GLN A 60 -9.01 4.70 -34.06
C GLN A 60 -9.81 5.68 -33.19
N SER A 61 -11.14 5.53 -33.07
CA SER A 61 -11.95 6.41 -32.21
C SER A 61 -11.79 6.17 -30.71
N ALA A 62 -11.33 4.98 -30.29
CA ALA A 62 -11.04 4.69 -28.89
C ALA A 62 -9.76 5.39 -28.37
N LYS A 63 -8.81 5.71 -29.26
CA LYS A 63 -7.63 6.52 -28.92
C LYS A 63 -7.91 8.03 -28.84
N THR A 64 -9.03 8.49 -29.38
CA THR A 64 -9.32 9.94 -29.51
C THR A 64 -10.39 10.45 -28.54
N ARG A 65 -11.02 9.59 -27.72
CA ARG A 65 -12.03 10.01 -26.73
C ARG A 65 -11.53 10.09 -25.28
N GLN A 66 -10.26 9.82 -25.03
CA GLN A 66 -9.60 10.14 -23.75
C GLN A 66 -8.73 11.42 -23.83
N SER A 67 -8.66 12.08 -25.00
CA SER A 67 -7.85 13.28 -25.23
C SER A 67 -8.67 14.57 -25.39
N ALA A 68 -9.89 14.62 -24.85
CA ALA A 68 -10.77 15.80 -24.95
C ALA A 68 -11.15 16.35 -23.58
N ILE A 69 -10.15 16.55 -22.71
CA ILE A 69 -10.12 17.71 -21.83
C ILE A 69 -8.96 18.53 -22.37
N ALA A 70 -9.30 19.54 -23.16
CA ALA A 70 -8.33 20.46 -23.72
C ALA A 70 -7.55 21.11 -22.57
N SER A 71 -6.23 21.02 -22.62
CA SER A 71 -5.30 21.78 -21.80
C SER A 71 -5.55 23.26 -22.03
N LEU A 72 -6.38 23.88 -21.19
CA LEU A 72 -6.38 25.33 -21.05
C LEU A 72 -5.00 25.75 -20.53
N PRO A 73 -4.44 26.88 -20.99
CA PRO A 73 -3.19 27.38 -20.46
C PRO A 73 -3.36 27.63 -18.95
N ALA A 74 -2.53 26.99 -18.14
CA ALA A 74 -2.57 27.12 -16.70
C ALA A 74 -2.34 28.57 -16.31
N THR A 75 -3.40 29.26 -15.88
CA THR A 75 -3.25 30.43 -15.02
C THR A 75 -2.68 29.96 -13.67
N PRO A 76 -1.90 30.76 -12.94
CA PRO A 76 -1.39 30.40 -11.61
C PRO A 76 -2.48 29.94 -10.62
N GLU A 77 -3.75 30.29 -10.87
CA GLU A 77 -4.92 29.91 -10.08
C GLU A 77 -5.43 28.47 -10.35
N SER A 78 -4.86 27.72 -11.31
CA SER A 78 -5.31 26.37 -11.68
C SER A 78 -4.33 25.25 -11.28
N GLU A 79 -3.17 25.56 -10.70
CA GLU A 79 -2.23 24.52 -10.23
C GLU A 79 -2.60 24.06 -8.82
N PRO A 80 -2.65 22.74 -8.54
CA PRO A 80 -2.92 22.25 -7.20
C PRO A 80 -1.87 22.77 -6.20
N PRO A 81 -2.27 23.19 -4.99
CA PRO A 81 -1.32 23.66 -3.98
C PRO A 81 -0.30 22.58 -3.61
N LEU A 82 0.88 23.02 -3.15
CA LEU A 82 1.99 22.12 -2.81
C LEU A 82 1.59 21.03 -1.79
N SER A 83 0.70 21.34 -0.83
CA SER A 83 0.18 20.33 0.11
C SER A 83 -0.63 19.25 -0.61
N ILE A 84 -1.48 19.61 -1.56
CA ILE A 84 -2.23 18.61 -2.34
C ILE A 84 -1.31 17.82 -3.28
N VAL A 85 -0.37 18.49 -3.95
CA VAL A 85 0.61 17.80 -4.80
C VAL A 85 1.39 16.76 -4.00
N ASN A 86 1.87 17.09 -2.80
CA ASN A 86 2.69 16.15 -2.02
C ASN A 86 1.86 15.00 -1.41
N ILE A 87 0.61 15.20 -0.97
CA ILE A 87 -0.23 14.06 -0.52
C ILE A 87 -0.64 13.15 -1.69
N ASP A 88 -0.83 13.71 -2.89
CA ASP A 88 -1.09 12.92 -4.10
C ASP A 88 0.15 12.15 -4.56
N LEU A 89 1.35 12.68 -4.33
CA LEU A 89 2.61 11.92 -4.48
C LEU A 89 2.74 10.81 -3.43
N CYS A 90 2.28 10.99 -2.20
CA CYS A 90 2.17 9.90 -1.22
C CYS A 90 1.21 8.81 -1.72
N THR A 91 0.08 9.18 -2.32
CA THR A 91 -0.85 8.24 -2.95
C THR A 91 -0.19 7.46 -4.09
N LEU A 92 0.62 8.13 -4.92
CA LEU A 92 1.43 7.47 -5.94
C LEU A 92 2.43 6.47 -5.30
N ALA A 93 3.07 6.83 -4.18
CA ALA A 93 4.00 5.93 -3.50
C ALA A 93 3.31 4.64 -3.04
N TYR A 94 2.08 4.74 -2.51
CA TYR A 94 1.24 3.58 -2.22
C TYR A 94 0.89 2.80 -3.49
N GLN A 95 0.40 3.46 -4.54
CA GLN A 95 0.07 2.81 -5.81
C GLN A 95 1.24 1.97 -6.36
N LEU A 96 2.44 2.56 -6.51
CA LEU A 96 3.61 1.86 -7.06
C LEU A 96 4.01 0.67 -6.18
N TYR A 97 3.93 0.82 -4.86
CA TYR A 97 4.22 -0.27 -3.94
C TYR A 97 3.20 -1.41 -4.01
N HIS A 98 1.90 -1.10 -4.09
CA HIS A 98 0.85 -2.11 -4.23
C HIS A 98 0.92 -2.84 -5.57
N GLN A 99 1.27 -2.15 -6.66
CA GLN A 99 1.55 -2.78 -7.95
C GLN A 99 2.74 -3.73 -7.90
N SER A 100 3.76 -3.39 -7.11
CA SER A 100 4.94 -4.24 -6.98
C SER A 100 4.65 -5.56 -6.28
N LEU A 101 3.52 -5.75 -5.62
CA LEU A 101 3.24 -7.03 -4.93
C LEU A 101 3.11 -8.20 -5.90
N CYS A 102 3.75 -9.32 -5.57
CA CYS A 102 3.63 -10.54 -6.39
C CYS A 102 2.26 -11.21 -6.22
N LEU A 103 1.61 -11.01 -5.07
CA LEU A 103 0.29 -11.52 -4.75
C LEU A 103 -0.59 -10.34 -4.36
N PRO A 104 -1.14 -9.59 -5.33
CA PRO A 104 -1.91 -8.38 -5.04
C PRO A 104 -3.12 -8.70 -4.15
N LEU A 105 -3.61 -9.95 -4.15
CA LEU A 105 -4.77 -10.32 -3.36
C LEU A 105 -4.50 -10.66 -1.88
N ASP A 106 -3.27 -10.74 -1.36
CA ASP A 106 -3.07 -10.84 0.10
C ASP A 106 -1.61 -10.61 0.52
N PRO A 107 -1.28 -9.53 1.25
CA PRO A 107 -0.07 -9.50 2.07
C PRO A 107 -0.30 -9.94 3.53
N TRP A 108 -1.54 -10.26 3.94
CA TRP A 108 -1.90 -10.50 5.33
C TRP A 108 -2.01 -11.99 5.65
N TYR A 109 -0.86 -12.59 5.94
CA TYR A 109 -0.80 -13.96 6.46
C TYR A 109 -1.61 -14.17 7.75
N ASP A 110 -2.01 -13.11 8.45
CA ASP A 110 -2.87 -13.20 9.62
C ASP A 110 -4.30 -13.68 9.27
N ASN A 111 -4.78 -13.47 8.04
CA ASN A 111 -6.09 -13.98 7.58
C ASN A 111 -6.14 -15.51 7.51
N VAL A 112 -4.99 -16.16 7.35
CA VAL A 112 -4.91 -17.63 7.36
C VAL A 112 -4.69 -18.19 8.78
N SER A 113 -4.57 -17.33 9.79
CA SER A 113 -4.40 -17.75 11.17
C SER A 113 -5.68 -18.40 11.70
N ARG A 114 -5.55 -19.60 12.28
CA ARG A 114 -6.64 -20.28 12.99
C ARG A 114 -6.14 -20.67 14.37
N VAL A 115 -6.90 -20.27 15.41
CA VAL A 115 -6.57 -20.54 16.82
C VAL A 115 -6.29 -22.03 17.01
N GLY A 116 -5.14 -22.38 17.57
CA GLY A 116 -4.74 -23.77 17.82
C GLY A 116 -4.16 -24.52 16.61
N SER A 117 -3.81 -23.82 15.52
CA SER A 117 -3.10 -24.38 14.36
C SER A 117 -1.84 -23.58 14.00
N ASP A 118 -0.90 -24.20 13.30
CA ASP A 118 0.29 -23.56 12.75
C ASP A 118 0.08 -23.04 11.31
N ARG A 119 -1.16 -22.88 10.86
CA ARG A 119 -1.47 -22.53 9.45
C ARG A 119 -0.77 -21.24 9.00
N ARG A 120 -0.82 -20.19 9.81
CA ARG A 120 -0.10 -18.92 9.56
C ARG A 120 1.42 -19.07 9.57
N ASN A 121 1.97 -19.90 10.45
CA ASN A 121 3.40 -20.18 10.49
C ASN A 121 3.83 -20.95 9.24
N ASN A 122 3.03 -21.93 8.82
CA ASN A 122 3.31 -22.78 7.67
C ASN A 122 3.22 -22.02 6.35
N ILE A 123 2.19 -21.17 6.14
CA ILE A 123 2.12 -20.37 4.92
C ILE A 123 3.33 -19.44 4.83
N CYS A 124 3.77 -18.81 5.92
CA CYS A 124 4.94 -17.94 5.92
C CYS A 124 6.21 -18.76 5.65
N ARG A 125 6.38 -19.91 6.31
CA ARG A 125 7.52 -20.81 6.08
C ARG A 125 7.63 -21.23 4.61
N PHE A 126 6.55 -21.75 4.04
CA PHE A 126 6.56 -22.20 2.65
C PHE A 126 6.68 -21.03 1.66
N THR A 127 6.19 -19.84 2.01
CA THR A 127 6.41 -18.65 1.19
C THR A 127 7.86 -18.18 1.26
N HIS A 128 8.53 -18.29 2.43
CA HIS A 128 9.97 -18.05 2.54
C HIS A 128 10.76 -19.04 1.69
N ASP A 129 10.39 -20.32 1.67
CA ASP A 129 11.05 -21.33 0.81
C ASP A 129 10.86 -21.00 -0.68
N TYR A 130 9.66 -20.56 -1.06
CA TYR A 130 9.37 -20.11 -2.42
C TYR A 130 10.14 -18.83 -2.78
N ALA A 131 10.23 -17.88 -1.86
CA ALA A 131 10.98 -16.62 -2.02
C ALA A 131 12.46 -16.87 -2.35
N VAL A 132 13.10 -17.88 -1.75
CA VAL A 132 14.49 -18.25 -2.09
C VAL A 132 14.63 -18.59 -3.57
N LYS A 133 13.65 -19.32 -4.12
CA LYS A 133 13.67 -19.71 -5.54
C LYS A 133 13.59 -18.48 -6.44
N LEU A 134 12.72 -17.52 -6.08
CA LEU A 134 12.57 -16.26 -6.80
C LEU A 134 13.83 -15.40 -6.75
N GLY A 135 14.48 -15.32 -5.58
CA GLY A 135 15.72 -14.56 -5.40
C GLY A 135 16.93 -15.15 -6.14
N ASN A 136 16.92 -16.46 -6.40
CA ASN A 136 17.99 -17.19 -7.10
C ASN A 136 17.78 -17.28 -8.62
N LEU A 137 16.77 -16.59 -9.18
CA LEU A 137 16.61 -16.51 -10.63
C LEU A 137 17.84 -15.83 -11.28
N PRO A 138 18.19 -16.18 -12.53
CA PRO A 138 19.33 -15.59 -13.22
C PRO A 138 19.31 -14.05 -13.22
N SER A 139 20.51 -13.46 -13.16
CA SER A 139 20.74 -12.01 -13.19
C SER A 139 20.22 -11.39 -14.50
N GLY A 140 18.97 -10.95 -14.48
CA GLY A 140 18.21 -10.52 -15.66
C GLY A 140 16.70 -10.71 -15.47
N ASP A 141 16.30 -11.65 -14.61
CA ASP A 141 14.92 -11.94 -14.26
C ASP A 141 14.60 -11.74 -12.77
N ALA A 142 15.62 -11.65 -11.90
CA ALA A 142 15.45 -11.43 -10.47
C ALA A 142 15.09 -9.96 -10.13
N PHE A 143 13.85 -9.55 -10.37
CA PHE A 143 13.26 -8.29 -9.88
C PHE A 143 12.55 -8.43 -8.53
N TYR A 144 12.60 -9.64 -7.98
CA TYR A 144 12.00 -9.97 -6.71
C TYR A 144 12.80 -9.42 -5.54
N SER A 145 12.09 -8.90 -4.54
CA SER A 145 12.64 -8.43 -3.29
C SER A 145 11.65 -8.68 -2.16
N GLY A 146 12.15 -8.66 -0.93
CA GLY A 146 11.41 -9.02 0.27
C GLY A 146 12.21 -9.99 1.14
N PRO A 147 11.67 -10.38 2.30
CA PRO A 147 12.27 -11.43 3.12
C PRO A 147 12.45 -12.71 2.28
N ASN A 148 13.69 -13.18 2.22
CA ASN A 148 14.18 -14.37 1.51
C ASN A 148 14.17 -14.30 -0.02
N ALA A 149 13.79 -13.15 -0.61
CA ALA A 149 13.72 -12.97 -2.06
C ALA A 149 14.79 -12.03 -2.64
N ALA A 150 15.46 -11.21 -1.81
CA ALA A 150 16.38 -10.19 -2.31
C ALA A 150 17.66 -10.79 -2.91
N ARG A 151 17.71 -10.91 -4.25
CA ARG A 151 18.93 -11.19 -5.06
C ARG A 151 19.81 -12.34 -4.55
N GLY A 152 19.19 -13.41 -4.03
CA GLY A 152 19.89 -14.58 -3.51
C GLY A 152 20.71 -14.33 -2.23
N TRP A 153 20.48 -13.20 -1.57
CA TRP A 153 21.15 -12.86 -0.31
C TRP A 153 20.71 -13.85 0.78
N LYS A 154 21.69 -14.49 1.41
CA LYS A 154 21.42 -15.48 2.47
C LYS A 154 20.88 -14.78 3.72
N ASN A 155 19.95 -15.44 4.42
CA ASN A 155 19.51 -15.08 5.77
C ASN A 155 18.83 -13.70 5.92
N SER A 156 18.17 -13.19 4.89
CA SER A 156 17.14 -12.17 5.10
C SER A 156 16.10 -12.65 6.12
N ASN A 157 15.60 -11.74 6.94
CA ASN A 157 14.96 -12.07 8.21
C ASN A 157 13.66 -12.90 8.05
N LEU A 158 13.77 -14.20 8.34
CA LEU A 158 12.67 -15.18 8.26
C LEU A 158 11.58 -14.97 9.33
N ARG A 159 11.81 -14.08 10.30
CA ARG A 159 10.80 -13.70 11.30
C ARG A 159 9.83 -12.64 10.77
N LEU A 160 10.20 -11.97 9.69
CA LEU A 160 9.31 -11.04 9.01
C LEU A 160 8.32 -11.82 8.14
N ASP A 161 7.16 -11.22 7.96
CA ASP A 161 6.20 -11.70 6.98
C ASP A 161 6.81 -11.64 5.59
N PRO A 162 6.77 -12.72 4.78
CA PRO A 162 7.37 -12.76 3.46
C PRO A 162 6.55 -11.95 2.46
N ILE A 163 6.58 -10.64 2.61
CA ILE A 163 5.99 -9.69 1.66
C ILE A 163 6.95 -9.60 0.47
N ILE A 164 6.57 -10.26 -0.62
CA ILE A 164 7.39 -10.32 -1.84
C ILE A 164 6.90 -9.27 -2.85
N THR A 165 7.86 -8.54 -3.39
CA THR A 165 7.64 -7.52 -4.41
C THR A 165 8.42 -7.87 -5.68
N ASN A 166 7.90 -7.52 -6.85
CA ASN A 166 8.53 -7.58 -8.16
C ASN A 166 8.46 -6.18 -8.79
N TYR A 167 9.63 -5.55 -8.92
CA TYR A 167 9.71 -4.15 -9.34
C TYR A 167 9.31 -3.93 -10.81
N LYS A 168 9.30 -4.98 -11.65
CA LYS A 168 8.85 -4.89 -13.05
C LYS A 168 7.36 -4.59 -13.20
N HIS A 169 6.57 -4.81 -12.15
CA HIS A 169 5.12 -4.61 -12.17
C HIS A 169 4.71 -3.14 -11.99
N ILE A 170 5.66 -2.25 -11.67
CA ILE A 170 5.35 -0.84 -11.42
C ILE A 170 4.95 -0.16 -12.74
N ASP A 171 3.78 0.48 -12.75
CA ASP A 171 3.25 1.24 -13.88
C ASP A 171 2.36 2.40 -13.37
N ALA A 172 2.88 3.62 -13.38
CA ALA A 172 2.17 4.78 -12.82
C ALA A 172 0.86 5.12 -13.54
N LYS A 173 0.65 4.65 -14.78
CA LYS A 173 -0.56 4.91 -15.58
C LYS A 173 -1.64 3.85 -15.40
N LEU A 174 -1.37 2.80 -14.63
CA LEU A 174 -2.37 1.82 -14.20
C LEU A 174 -2.73 2.04 -12.73
N PRO A 175 -3.95 1.70 -12.29
CA PRO A 175 -4.26 1.67 -10.87
C PRO A 175 -3.46 0.57 -10.15
N ALA A 176 -3.65 0.49 -8.83
CA ALA A 176 -3.35 -0.70 -8.05
C ALA A 176 -4.64 -1.19 -7.39
N PHE A 177 -4.78 -2.50 -7.20
CA PHE A 177 -5.76 -3.01 -6.23
C PHE A 177 -5.18 -4.17 -5.45
N THR A 178 -5.58 -4.27 -4.19
CA THR A 178 -5.22 -5.37 -3.31
C THR A 178 -6.36 -5.77 -2.41
N ARG A 179 -6.25 -6.91 -1.74
CA ARG A 179 -7.10 -7.21 -0.59
C ARG A 179 -6.43 -6.64 0.66
N ASP A 180 -7.15 -5.82 1.39
CA ASP A 180 -6.74 -5.35 2.70
C ASP A 180 -7.61 -6.01 3.77
N GLY A 181 -7.11 -7.11 4.35
CA GLY A 181 -7.85 -7.92 5.31
C GLY A 181 -9.18 -8.43 4.74
N GLU A 182 -10.26 -7.80 5.20
CA GLU A 182 -11.64 -8.13 4.88
C GLU A 182 -12.27 -7.16 3.86
N ARG A 183 -11.46 -6.40 3.10
CA ARG A 183 -11.95 -5.47 2.07
C ARG A 183 -11.05 -5.52 0.83
N TYR A 184 -11.59 -5.10 -0.30
CA TYR A 184 -10.78 -4.74 -1.46
C TYR A 184 -10.38 -3.27 -1.34
N MET A 185 -9.16 -2.95 -1.75
CA MET A 185 -8.65 -1.59 -1.83
C MET A 185 -8.22 -1.32 -3.26
N ALA A 186 -8.59 -0.17 -3.81
CA ALA A 186 -8.07 0.32 -5.09
C ALA A 186 -7.48 1.72 -4.91
N ILE A 187 -6.37 1.98 -5.58
CA ILE A 187 -5.61 3.22 -5.48
C ILE A 187 -5.20 3.67 -6.88
N PHE A 188 -5.36 4.96 -7.17
CA PHE A 188 -4.83 5.57 -8.38
C PHE A 188 -4.52 7.05 -8.14
N ALA A 189 -3.25 7.43 -8.27
CA ALA A 189 -2.84 8.81 -8.17
C ALA A 189 -3.44 9.65 -9.32
N PRO A 190 -3.66 10.96 -9.11
CA PRO A 190 -4.29 11.82 -10.10
C PRO A 190 -3.58 11.87 -11.47
N PRO A 191 -4.35 11.99 -12.57
CA PRO A 191 -3.80 12.12 -13.93
C PRO A 191 -2.80 13.26 -14.09
N TYR A 192 -2.99 14.40 -13.40
CA TYR A 192 -2.06 15.53 -13.49
C TYR A 192 -0.64 15.20 -12.99
N ILE A 193 -0.49 14.13 -12.20
CA ILE A 193 0.80 13.54 -11.80
C ILE A 193 1.19 12.45 -12.79
N THR A 194 0.32 11.45 -12.98
CA THR A 194 0.67 10.18 -13.65
C THR A 194 0.86 10.34 -15.16
N ASP A 195 0.07 11.20 -15.83
CA ASP A 195 0.18 11.41 -17.28
C ASP A 195 1.46 12.13 -17.67
N ARG A 196 2.02 12.96 -16.77
CA ARG A 196 3.26 13.70 -16.99
C ARG A 196 4.51 12.85 -16.81
N ILE A 197 4.40 11.62 -16.28
CA ILE A 197 5.54 10.71 -16.14
C ILE A 197 5.92 10.16 -17.51
N LYS A 198 7.18 10.38 -17.89
CA LYS A 198 7.80 9.87 -19.11
C LYS A 198 8.51 8.55 -18.87
N SER A 199 9.28 8.43 -17.80
CA SER A 199 10.02 7.21 -17.50
C SER A 199 9.99 6.86 -16.02
N ILE A 200 9.97 5.56 -15.75
CA ILE A 200 10.09 4.95 -14.43
C ILE A 200 11.31 4.04 -14.45
N GLU A 201 12.23 4.29 -13.53
CA GLU A 201 13.45 3.51 -13.34
C GLU A 201 13.55 3.12 -11.87
N GLY A 202 14.24 2.02 -11.58
CA GLY A 202 14.45 1.55 -10.22
C GLY A 202 15.91 1.53 -9.82
N PHE A 203 16.15 1.80 -8.53
CA PHE A 203 17.46 1.84 -7.89
C PHE A 203 17.48 0.90 -6.70
N ARG A 204 18.36 -0.11 -6.74
CA ARG A 204 18.51 -1.13 -5.70
C ARG A 204 19.96 -1.53 -5.51
N TYR A 205 20.31 -2.12 -4.38
CA TYR A 205 21.70 -2.56 -4.16
C TYR A 205 22.04 -3.81 -4.98
N LYS A 206 23.27 -3.87 -5.48
CA LYS A 206 23.82 -5.04 -6.18
C LYS A 206 24.18 -6.14 -5.19
N THR A 207 24.88 -5.77 -4.11
CA THR A 207 25.29 -6.69 -3.06
C THR A 207 24.61 -6.36 -1.73
N GLN A 208 24.57 -7.32 -0.81
CA GLN A 208 23.96 -7.10 0.50
C GLN A 208 24.74 -6.02 1.26
N PRO A 209 24.13 -4.84 1.51
CA PRO A 209 24.88 -3.71 2.06
C PRO A 209 25.16 -3.93 3.55
N THR A 210 26.40 -3.67 3.97
CA THR A 210 26.80 -3.62 5.39
C THR A 210 26.79 -2.20 5.95
N ASN A 211 27.03 -1.19 5.09
CA ASN A 211 27.09 0.24 5.43
C ASN A 211 26.34 1.12 4.41
N PHE A 212 25.38 0.54 3.68
CA PHE A 212 24.47 1.23 2.74
C PHE A 212 25.10 2.22 1.72
N PRO A 213 26.13 1.80 0.96
CA PRO A 213 26.86 2.70 0.07
C PRO A 213 26.12 3.01 -1.24
N HIS A 214 26.16 4.27 -1.70
CA HIS A 214 25.58 4.68 -2.97
C HIS A 214 26.26 4.09 -4.22
N TYR A 215 27.55 3.75 -4.14
CA TYR A 215 28.30 3.22 -5.29
C TYR A 215 27.97 1.75 -5.61
N ASP A 216 27.33 1.03 -4.69
CA ASP A 216 26.90 -0.37 -4.87
C ASP A 216 25.42 -0.49 -5.30
N VAL A 217 24.90 0.55 -5.95
CA VAL A 217 23.54 0.59 -6.45
C VAL A 217 23.53 0.31 -7.95
N GLU A 218 22.57 -0.50 -8.40
CA GLU A 218 22.23 -0.66 -9.81
C GLU A 218 20.95 0.08 -10.17
N ARG A 219 20.96 0.62 -11.40
CA ARG A 219 19.83 1.25 -12.06
C ARG A 219 19.26 0.29 -13.09
N TYR A 220 17.94 0.19 -13.19
CA TYR A 220 17.26 -0.59 -14.23
C TYR A 220 16.00 0.14 -14.71
N GLN A 221 15.70 0.00 -16.00
CA GLN A 221 14.47 0.55 -16.58
C GLN A 221 13.26 -0.28 -16.15
N ILE A 222 12.18 0.37 -15.74
CA ILE A 222 10.90 -0.30 -15.42
C ILE A 222 9.86 -0.02 -16.52
N ARG A 223 9.58 1.26 -16.79
CA ARG A 223 8.62 1.71 -17.81
C ARG A 223 9.12 2.94 -18.53
N GLU A 224 8.80 3.06 -19.80
CA GLU A 224 8.96 4.28 -20.58
C GLU A 224 7.67 4.50 -21.37
N TYR A 225 7.17 5.72 -21.30
CA TYR A 225 5.96 6.15 -21.98
C TYR A 225 6.33 7.04 -23.16
N PRO A 226 5.54 7.00 -24.26
CA PRO A 226 5.81 7.83 -25.44
C PRO A 226 5.74 9.33 -25.15
N ASP A 227 4.89 9.70 -24.18
CA ASP A 227 4.61 11.08 -23.79
C ASP A 227 4.96 11.30 -22.31
N GLY A 228 5.10 12.58 -21.93
CA GLY A 228 5.43 13.01 -20.57
C GLY A 228 6.75 13.77 -20.51
N GLU A 229 7.01 14.41 -19.37
CA GLU A 229 8.17 15.28 -19.14
C GLU A 229 8.92 14.95 -17.85
N ASN A 230 8.26 14.24 -16.94
CA ASN A 230 8.78 13.93 -15.61
C ASN A 230 9.50 12.59 -15.62
N ARG A 231 10.56 12.48 -14.81
CA ARG A 231 11.29 11.23 -14.58
C ARG A 231 11.12 10.79 -13.15
N LEU A 232 10.68 9.54 -12.94
CA LEU A 232 10.43 8.94 -11.64
C LEU A 232 11.45 7.83 -11.37
N LEU A 233 12.20 7.94 -10.28
CA LEU A 233 13.20 6.97 -9.85
C LEU A 233 12.76 6.31 -8.54
N VAL A 234 12.32 5.06 -8.60
CA VAL A 234 11.92 4.27 -7.43
C VAL A 234 13.16 3.81 -6.69
N PHE A 235 13.24 4.07 -5.38
CA PHE A 235 14.37 3.61 -4.55
C PHE A 235 13.95 2.46 -3.63
N GLU A 236 14.83 1.47 -3.51
CA GLU A 236 14.70 0.38 -2.55
C GLU A 236 15.19 0.80 -1.16
N GLY A 237 14.54 0.27 -0.12
CA GLY A 237 14.96 0.36 1.27
C GLY A 237 14.49 -0.85 2.09
N GLY A 238 14.91 -0.88 3.34
CA GLY A 238 14.63 -1.95 4.30
C GLY A 238 13.82 -1.49 5.50
N THR A 239 12.79 -2.25 5.87
CA THR A 239 11.99 -2.07 7.10
C THR A 239 12.04 -3.33 7.97
N GLY A 240 11.52 -3.26 9.20
CA GLY A 240 11.46 -4.40 10.12
C GLY A 240 12.76 -4.73 10.85
N ILE A 241 13.63 -3.75 11.05
CA ILE A 241 14.93 -3.93 11.72
C ILE A 241 14.76 -3.81 13.24
N VAL A 242 15.26 -4.80 13.97
CA VAL A 242 15.38 -4.81 15.43
C VAL A 242 16.78 -5.26 15.82
N GLY A 243 17.54 -4.39 16.49
CA GLY A 243 18.92 -4.65 16.84
C GLY A 243 19.76 -4.92 15.58
N SER A 244 20.34 -6.13 15.48
CA SER A 244 21.16 -6.56 14.35
C SER A 244 20.42 -7.41 13.31
N SER A 245 19.08 -7.49 13.37
CA SER A 245 18.30 -8.27 12.42
C SER A 245 18.42 -7.70 10.99
N GLN A 246 18.33 -8.58 9.99
CA GLN A 246 18.24 -8.14 8.60
C GLN A 246 16.87 -7.49 8.31
N PRO A 247 16.80 -6.49 7.41
CA PRO A 247 15.53 -5.89 6.99
C PRO A 247 14.75 -6.77 6.00
N GLY A 248 13.47 -6.45 5.82
CA GLY A 248 12.68 -6.80 4.65
C GLY A 248 12.83 -5.71 3.59
N TRP A 249 13.31 -6.08 2.39
CA TRP A 249 13.60 -5.14 1.30
C TRP A 249 12.37 -4.90 0.41
N SER A 250 12.09 -3.65 0.07
CA SER A 250 10.98 -3.28 -0.81
C SER A 250 11.18 -1.89 -1.44
N PRO A 251 10.35 -1.46 -2.40
CA PRO A 251 10.33 -0.07 -2.83
C PRO A 251 9.88 0.77 -1.64
N MET A 252 10.71 1.71 -1.18
CA MET A 252 10.40 2.56 -0.02
C MET A 252 9.95 3.96 -0.41
N GLY A 253 9.97 4.28 -1.70
CA GLY A 253 9.63 5.60 -2.18
C GLY A 253 10.19 5.87 -3.57
N PHE A 254 10.21 7.14 -3.95
CA PHE A 254 10.79 7.56 -5.22
C PHE A 254 11.36 8.99 -5.17
N VAL A 255 12.23 9.30 -6.12
CA VAL A 255 12.64 10.66 -6.47
C VAL A 255 11.98 11.03 -7.80
N LEU A 256 11.18 12.08 -7.82
CA LEU A 256 10.51 12.60 -9.03
C LEU A 256 11.14 13.93 -9.41
N MET A 257 11.66 14.01 -10.64
CA MET A 257 12.03 15.28 -11.25
C MET A 257 10.81 15.81 -12.04
N ARG A 258 10.12 16.80 -11.48
CA ARG A 258 8.85 17.33 -11.97
C ARG A 258 9.07 18.64 -12.73
N LYS A 259 8.57 18.71 -13.97
CA LYS A 259 8.68 19.92 -14.80
C LYS A 259 7.79 21.05 -14.27
N THR A 260 8.40 22.20 -14.02
CA THR A 260 7.72 23.47 -13.68
C THR A 260 7.69 24.41 -14.90
N ALA A 261 7.06 25.58 -14.76
CA ALA A 261 7.04 26.59 -15.81
C ALA A 261 8.44 27.08 -16.21
N THR A 262 9.38 27.15 -15.25
CA THR A 262 10.70 27.76 -15.43
C THR A 262 11.85 26.77 -15.34
N GLY A 263 11.63 25.57 -14.78
CA GLY A 263 12.68 24.62 -14.50
C GLY A 263 12.13 23.26 -14.13
N TYR A 264 12.63 22.71 -13.02
CA TYR A 264 12.20 21.45 -12.43
C TYR A 264 12.25 21.52 -10.91
N ASP A 265 11.29 20.89 -10.26
CA ASP A 265 11.34 20.59 -8.83
C ASP A 265 11.76 19.13 -8.62
N ALA A 266 12.50 18.86 -7.55
CA ALA A 266 12.80 17.51 -7.11
C ALA A 266 11.91 17.15 -5.92
N HIS A 267 11.11 16.08 -6.04
CA HIS A 267 10.34 15.53 -4.92
C HIS A 267 10.94 14.19 -4.49
N ILE A 268 11.33 14.09 -3.22
CA ILE A 268 11.78 12.85 -2.58
C ILE A 268 10.64 12.37 -1.69
N VAL A 269 10.02 11.25 -2.06
CA VAL A 269 8.78 10.78 -1.48
C VAL A 269 9.02 9.45 -0.80
N PHE A 270 8.70 9.35 0.48
CA PHE A 270 8.75 8.11 1.25
C PHE A 270 7.35 7.52 1.39
N ARG A 271 7.20 6.22 1.09
CA ARG A 271 5.92 5.55 1.27
C ARG A 271 5.61 5.36 2.75
N GLY A 272 4.32 5.40 3.09
CA GLY A 272 3.88 5.03 4.43
C GLY A 272 3.80 3.51 4.65
N SER A 273 3.41 3.17 5.88
CA SER A 273 3.13 1.80 6.28
C SER A 273 1.89 1.30 5.58
N ARG A 274 1.81 -0.02 5.36
CA ARG A 274 0.54 -0.64 4.98
C ARG A 274 -0.38 -0.62 6.20
N SER A 275 -1.35 0.28 6.27
CA SER A 275 -2.47 0.10 7.19
C SER A 275 -3.29 -1.07 6.68
N GLY A 276 -3.61 -2.00 7.57
CA GLY A 276 -4.66 -2.97 7.33
C GLY A 276 -5.59 -3.01 8.52
N ALA A 277 -6.87 -3.31 8.29
CA ALA A 277 -7.88 -3.42 9.34
C ALA A 277 -7.50 -4.40 10.48
N SER A 278 -6.50 -5.27 10.25
CA SER A 278 -5.95 -6.19 11.25
C SER A 278 -4.93 -5.57 12.22
N LEU A 279 -4.67 -4.25 12.18
CA LEU A 279 -3.87 -3.53 13.18
C LEU A 279 -4.27 -3.93 14.61
N ALA A 280 -5.56 -4.11 14.87
CA ALA A 280 -6.07 -4.57 16.16
C ALA A 280 -5.72 -6.04 16.51
N LYS A 281 -5.51 -6.92 15.52
CA LYS A 281 -5.10 -8.32 15.73
C LYS A 281 -3.57 -8.47 15.84
N THR A 282 -2.80 -7.61 15.16
CA THR A 282 -1.34 -7.73 15.10
C THR A 282 -0.61 -6.90 16.16
N VAL A 283 -1.17 -5.80 16.67
CA VAL A 283 -0.57 -5.06 17.81
C VAL A 283 -0.33 -5.98 19.01
N TRP A 284 -1.19 -6.99 19.25
CA TRP A 284 -0.99 -7.98 20.31
C TRP A 284 0.13 -9.00 20.05
N ASN A 285 0.46 -9.29 18.79
CA ASN A 285 1.50 -10.25 18.41
C ASN A 285 2.84 -9.60 18.06
N ALA A 286 2.84 -8.33 17.63
CA ALA A 286 4.02 -7.52 17.37
C ALA A 286 4.59 -6.90 18.66
N GLN A 287 3.77 -6.82 19.72
CA GLN A 287 4.22 -6.53 21.08
C GLN A 287 4.94 -7.72 21.67
N ASP A 288 6.18 -7.92 21.22
CA ASP A 288 7.07 -8.79 21.94
C ASP A 288 7.61 -8.06 23.18
N ALA A 289 6.91 -8.29 24.28
CA ALA A 289 7.51 -8.32 25.62
C ALA A 289 8.63 -9.39 25.72
N ILE A 290 8.93 -10.12 24.63
CA ILE A 290 9.97 -11.15 24.52
C ILE A 290 10.86 -10.92 23.28
N GLY A 291 11.25 -9.69 22.96
CA GLY A 291 12.51 -9.41 22.22
C GLY A 291 12.71 -9.93 20.79
N ASP A 292 11.78 -10.66 20.17
CA ASP A 292 12.01 -11.42 18.94
C ASP A 292 11.22 -10.93 17.71
N ALA A 293 10.52 -9.79 17.80
CA ALA A 293 9.88 -9.01 16.72
C ALA A 293 9.53 -9.79 15.43
N LYS A 294 8.31 -10.34 15.42
CA LYS A 294 7.73 -11.11 14.31
C LYS A 294 6.55 -10.34 13.71
N GLY A 295 6.39 -10.41 12.39
CA GLY A 295 5.24 -9.84 11.68
C GLY A 295 5.61 -8.93 10.50
N ASN A 296 4.69 -8.03 10.13
CA ASN A 296 4.89 -7.11 9.02
C ASN A 296 6.10 -6.19 9.29
N PRO A 297 7.04 -6.07 8.34
CA PRO A 297 8.24 -5.27 8.51
C PRO A 297 7.96 -3.77 8.74
N ASP A 298 6.97 -3.20 8.08
CA ASP A 298 6.63 -1.78 8.24
C ASP A 298 6.08 -1.50 9.65
N TRP A 299 5.21 -2.37 10.16
CA TRP A 299 4.67 -2.26 11.52
C TRP A 299 5.72 -2.42 12.60
N ILE A 300 6.69 -3.32 12.41
CA ILE A 300 7.81 -3.45 13.34
C ILE A 300 8.60 -2.14 13.39
N THR A 301 8.78 -1.47 12.25
CA THR A 301 9.40 -0.14 12.20
C THR A 301 8.55 0.91 12.93
N ASP A 302 7.24 0.93 12.73
CA ASP A 302 6.32 1.87 13.40
C ASP A 302 6.26 1.67 14.92
N LEU A 303 6.15 0.42 15.38
CA LEU A 303 5.99 0.08 16.80
C LEU A 303 7.27 0.28 17.63
N ARG A 304 8.43 0.36 16.97
CA ARG A 304 9.70 0.76 17.59
C ARG A 304 9.80 2.28 17.78
N SER A 305 8.69 3.01 17.61
CA SER A 305 8.63 4.43 17.91
C SER A 305 8.69 4.78 19.40
N SER A 306 8.56 3.79 20.29
CA SER A 306 8.58 3.99 21.74
C SER A 306 9.96 4.32 22.33
N LYS A 307 11.04 4.12 21.57
CA LYS A 307 12.42 4.34 22.02
C LYS A 307 13.14 5.35 21.14
N GLN A 308 13.96 6.21 21.75
CA GLN A 308 14.80 7.18 21.06
C GLN A 308 16.28 6.87 21.27
N ILE A 309 17.10 7.05 20.23
CA ILE A 309 18.52 6.73 20.21
C ILE A 309 19.37 7.86 19.64
N ASP A 310 20.65 7.90 20.04
CA ASP A 310 21.64 8.72 19.38
C ASP A 310 21.98 8.10 18.01
N GLN A 311 21.84 8.88 16.94
CA GLN A 311 22.18 8.46 15.58
C GLN A 311 22.82 9.62 14.80
N PRO A 312 24.15 9.82 14.92
CA PRO A 312 24.85 10.96 14.32
C PRO A 312 24.74 11.06 12.79
N LEU A 313 24.47 9.93 12.11
CA LEU A 313 24.18 9.93 10.67
C LEU A 313 22.95 10.77 10.33
N ILE A 314 21.95 10.75 11.21
CA ILE A 314 20.64 11.40 11.05
C ILE A 314 20.60 12.73 11.79
N SER A 315 21.10 12.79 13.03
CA SER A 315 21.20 14.03 13.78
C SER A 315 22.38 14.01 14.72
N LYS A 316 23.17 15.07 14.70
CA LYS A 316 24.22 15.37 15.70
C LYS A 316 23.64 16.05 16.94
N THR A 317 22.32 16.32 16.99
CA THR A 317 21.64 17.05 18.07
C THR A 317 20.31 16.39 18.44
N GLY A 318 20.15 16.05 19.71
CA GLY A 318 19.00 15.29 20.21
C GLY A 318 18.99 13.84 19.72
N LYS A 319 18.03 13.08 20.25
CA LYS A 319 17.81 11.68 19.89
C LYS A 319 16.69 11.54 18.88
N VAL A 320 16.79 10.49 18.06
CA VAL A 320 15.83 10.15 17.02
C VAL A 320 15.12 8.86 17.34
N THR A 321 13.88 8.73 16.87
CA THR A 321 13.07 7.53 17.04
C THR A 321 13.72 6.30 16.40
N GLU A 322 13.90 5.22 17.18
CA GLU A 322 14.74 4.04 16.86
C GLU A 322 14.30 3.34 15.57
N GLY A 323 13.00 3.10 15.40
CA GLY A 323 12.48 2.38 14.23
C GLY A 323 12.88 3.05 12.91
N PHE A 324 12.60 4.35 12.77
CA PHE A 324 12.98 5.12 11.59
C PHE A 324 14.51 5.24 11.46
N ALA A 325 15.22 5.37 12.58
CA ALA A 325 16.67 5.52 12.59
C ALA A 325 17.42 4.24 12.19
N ALA A 326 16.79 3.07 12.35
CA ALA A 326 17.27 1.80 11.84
C ALA A 326 16.96 1.62 10.34
N ALA A 327 15.76 2.04 9.91
CA ALA A 327 15.30 1.88 8.52
C ALA A 327 15.92 2.89 7.55
N LEU A 328 15.99 4.18 7.90
CA LEU A 328 16.45 5.25 7.01
C LEU A 328 17.85 5.00 6.41
N PRO A 329 18.88 4.58 7.17
CA PRO A 329 20.19 4.29 6.60
C PRO A 329 20.14 3.33 5.41
N THR A 330 19.21 2.38 5.42
CA THR A 330 19.08 1.38 4.36
C THR A 330 18.77 1.96 2.98
N MET A 331 18.11 3.11 2.92
CA MET A 331 17.68 3.76 1.67
C MET A 331 18.55 4.95 1.27
N LEU A 332 19.50 5.39 2.11
CA LEU A 332 20.34 6.55 1.80
C LEU A 332 21.22 6.33 0.55
N GLY A 333 21.75 5.12 0.36
CA GLY A 333 22.56 4.78 -0.81
C GLY A 333 21.77 4.85 -2.12
N THR A 334 20.57 4.26 -2.14
CA THR A 334 19.68 4.24 -3.32
C THR A 334 19.11 5.62 -3.62
N ILE A 335 18.78 6.42 -2.60
CA ILE A 335 18.38 7.83 -2.77
C ILE A 335 19.55 8.65 -3.33
N THR A 336 20.75 8.55 -2.76
CA THR A 336 21.94 9.28 -3.23
C THR A 336 22.25 8.96 -4.70
N ALA A 337 22.20 7.67 -5.07
CA ALA A 337 22.39 7.25 -6.45
C ALA A 337 21.31 7.80 -7.39
N SER A 338 20.05 7.85 -6.95
CA SER A 338 18.94 8.44 -7.71
C SER A 338 19.17 9.93 -7.96
N CYS A 339 19.49 10.70 -6.92
CA CYS A 339 19.76 12.14 -7.03
C CYS A 339 21.00 12.43 -7.88
N GLN A 340 22.07 11.64 -7.73
CA GLN A 340 23.28 11.76 -8.53
C GLN A 340 23.03 11.48 -10.01
N TYR A 341 22.15 10.51 -10.32
CA TYR A 341 21.76 10.22 -11.70
C TYR A 341 20.96 11.39 -12.31
N LEU A 342 19.96 11.92 -11.60
CA LEU A 342 19.17 13.06 -12.08
C LEU A 342 20.05 14.32 -12.27
N ALA A 343 21.02 14.56 -11.40
CA ALA A 343 21.93 15.70 -11.51
C ALA A 343 22.84 15.66 -12.77
N GLN A 344 22.94 14.53 -13.46
CA GLN A 344 23.67 14.42 -14.73
C GLN A 344 22.84 14.89 -15.93
N ASP A 345 21.52 14.70 -15.85
CA ASP A 345 20.60 14.91 -16.97
C ASP A 345 19.75 16.17 -16.82
N TYR A 346 19.67 16.75 -15.62
CA TYR A 346 18.83 17.89 -15.29
C TYR A 346 19.64 19.04 -14.68
N PRO A 347 19.20 20.30 -14.90
CA PRO A 347 19.72 21.42 -14.12
C PRO A 347 19.44 21.21 -12.63
N ALA A 348 20.11 22.01 -11.78
CA ALA A 348 19.78 22.09 -10.38
C ALA A 348 18.26 22.34 -10.21
N PRO A 349 17.57 21.58 -9.35
CA PRO A 349 16.15 21.81 -9.14
C PRO A 349 15.91 23.17 -8.49
N GLU A 350 14.79 23.79 -8.79
CA GLU A 350 14.36 25.06 -8.19
C GLU A 350 14.10 24.87 -6.69
N HIS A 351 13.46 23.75 -6.35
CA HIS A 351 13.19 23.32 -4.99
C HIS A 351 13.43 21.83 -4.79
N VAL A 352 13.82 21.45 -3.57
CA VAL A 352 13.87 20.06 -3.11
C VAL A 352 12.80 19.87 -2.05
N TYR A 353 11.73 19.16 -2.41
CA TYR A 353 10.66 18.80 -1.50
C TYR A 353 10.86 17.38 -0.99
N VAL A 354 10.72 17.19 0.31
CA VAL A 354 10.71 15.86 0.93
C VAL A 354 9.34 15.65 1.55
N THR A 355 8.71 14.52 1.26
CA THR A 355 7.37 14.24 1.77
C THR A 355 7.16 12.77 2.09
N GLY A 356 6.14 12.50 2.89
CA GLY A 356 5.68 11.17 3.22
C GLY A 356 4.41 11.24 4.06
N HIS A 357 3.76 10.09 4.18
CA HIS A 357 2.57 9.86 5.00
C HIS A 357 2.86 8.80 6.06
N SER A 358 2.34 8.94 7.29
CA SER A 358 2.48 7.94 8.35
C SER A 358 3.96 7.56 8.59
N LEU A 359 4.35 6.27 8.57
CA LEU A 359 5.75 5.81 8.55
C LEU A 359 6.66 6.63 7.62
N GLY A 360 6.16 6.93 6.41
CA GLY A 360 6.88 7.69 5.39
C GLY A 360 7.13 9.12 5.84
N ALA A 361 6.22 9.74 6.58
CA ALA A 361 6.42 11.05 7.17
C ALA A 361 7.51 11.01 8.26
N GLY A 362 7.55 9.96 9.09
CA GLY A 362 8.63 9.75 10.06
C GLY A 362 10.01 9.62 9.39
N LEU A 363 10.10 8.82 8.33
CA LEU A 363 11.32 8.65 7.52
C LEU A 363 11.72 9.95 6.81
N ALA A 364 10.78 10.65 6.20
CA ALA A 364 11.00 11.95 5.53
C ALA A 364 11.57 12.99 6.49
N SER A 365 11.06 13.04 7.72
CA SER A 365 11.52 13.96 8.76
C SER A 365 12.95 13.67 9.19
N GLN A 366 13.27 12.40 9.44
CA GLN A 366 14.64 12.00 9.74
C GLN A 366 15.56 12.16 8.52
N PHE A 367 15.09 12.04 7.30
CA PHE A 367 15.90 12.31 6.10
C PHE A 367 16.26 13.79 5.97
N VAL A 368 15.31 14.71 6.15
CA VAL A 368 15.61 16.15 6.17
C VAL A 368 16.57 16.49 7.33
N SER A 369 16.38 15.87 8.49
CA SER A 369 17.36 15.96 9.58
C SER A 369 18.75 15.48 9.16
N ALA A 370 18.84 14.34 8.47
CA ALA A 370 20.10 13.77 8.02
C ALA A 370 20.86 14.72 7.09
N ILE A 371 20.13 15.50 6.29
CA ILE A 371 20.67 16.56 5.42
C ILE A 371 21.13 17.76 6.24
N GLU A 372 20.29 18.29 7.13
CA GLU A 372 20.52 19.59 7.77
C GLU A 372 21.38 19.53 9.04
N GLN A 373 21.22 18.48 9.85
CA GLN A 373 21.86 18.35 11.16
C GLN A 373 22.62 17.03 11.37
N GLY A 374 22.56 16.10 10.41
CA GLY A 374 23.29 14.82 10.42
C GLY A 374 24.69 14.89 9.80
N SER A 375 25.45 13.78 9.87
CA SER A 375 26.69 13.62 9.10
C SER A 375 26.44 13.16 7.65
N PHE A 376 25.26 12.61 7.35
CA PHE A 376 24.89 12.21 5.99
C PHE A 376 24.86 13.39 5.01
N GLY A 377 24.33 14.54 5.42
CA GLY A 377 24.26 15.74 4.58
C GLY A 377 25.61 16.20 4.06
N ASP A 378 26.68 16.03 4.84
CA ASP A 378 28.04 16.35 4.43
C ASP A 378 28.53 15.46 3.27
N GLU A 379 28.09 14.19 3.23
CA GLU A 379 28.37 13.27 2.12
C GLU A 379 27.48 13.60 0.91
N LEU A 380 26.17 13.77 1.12
CA LEU A 380 25.22 14.03 0.05
C LEU A 380 25.57 15.29 -0.73
N ARG A 381 25.89 16.40 -0.04
CA ARG A 381 26.29 17.67 -0.66
C ARG A 381 27.60 17.56 -1.46
N LYS A 382 28.47 16.59 -1.16
CA LYS A 382 29.68 16.32 -1.97
C LYS A 382 29.35 15.52 -3.23
N LYS A 383 28.38 14.61 -3.14
CA LYS A 383 28.00 13.70 -4.24
C LYS A 383 27.03 14.34 -5.23
N VAL A 384 26.17 15.22 -4.75
CA VAL A 384 25.15 15.92 -5.52
C VAL A 384 25.26 17.42 -5.22
N SER A 385 26.42 18.00 -5.53
CA SER A 385 26.78 19.36 -5.13
C SER A 385 26.00 20.47 -5.85
N ALA A 386 25.39 20.14 -7.00
CA ALA A 386 24.61 21.11 -7.77
C ALA A 386 23.23 21.40 -7.16
N TRP A 387 22.72 20.53 -6.28
CA TRP A 387 21.36 20.68 -5.73
C TRP A 387 21.33 21.63 -4.53
N PRO A 388 20.25 22.43 -4.37
CA PRO A 388 20.11 23.39 -3.27
C PRO A 388 19.65 22.70 -1.98
N TRP A 389 20.50 21.81 -1.43
CA TRP A 389 20.15 21.02 -0.25
C TRP A 389 19.81 21.87 0.97
N ASP A 390 20.38 23.07 1.10
CA ASP A 390 20.10 24.05 2.16
C ASP A 390 18.69 24.67 2.09
N LYS A 391 17.96 24.41 1.00
CA LYS A 391 16.57 24.85 0.79
C LYS A 391 15.58 23.68 0.80
N THR A 392 16.01 22.53 1.31
CA THR A 392 15.14 21.36 1.40
C THR A 392 13.96 21.65 2.33
N SER A 393 12.74 21.36 1.87
CA SER A 393 11.51 21.59 2.64
C SER A 393 10.77 20.28 2.89
N LEU A 394 10.41 20.02 4.16
CA LEU A 394 9.56 18.89 4.54
C LEU A 394 8.08 19.26 4.40
N VAL A 395 7.30 18.39 3.76
CA VAL A 395 5.84 18.41 3.85
C VAL A 395 5.37 17.04 4.35
N ALA A 396 5.05 16.95 5.63
CA ALA A 396 4.71 15.70 6.30
C ALA A 396 3.21 15.56 6.53
N TYR A 397 2.68 14.34 6.42
CA TYR A 397 1.27 14.02 6.67
C TYR A 397 1.13 12.92 7.70
N ALA A 398 0.33 13.16 8.74
CA ALA A 398 0.13 12.23 9.85
C ALA A 398 1.45 11.69 10.40
N GLN A 399 2.38 12.61 10.69
CA GLN A 399 3.75 12.30 11.11
C GLN A 399 3.73 11.67 12.51
N PRO A 400 4.24 10.45 12.71
CA PRO A 400 4.56 9.95 14.03
C PRO A 400 5.79 10.69 14.58
N ILE A 401 5.94 10.74 15.91
CA ILE A 401 7.07 11.40 16.58
C ILE A 401 8.43 10.94 15.98
N PRO A 402 9.19 11.83 15.33
CA PRO A 402 10.47 11.48 14.70
C PRO A 402 11.68 11.55 15.66
N GLY A 403 11.58 12.24 16.79
CA GLY A 403 12.66 12.37 17.77
C GLY A 403 12.26 13.05 19.07
N ASP A 404 13.27 13.34 19.90
CA ASP A 404 13.11 14.00 21.19
C ASP A 404 12.92 15.53 21.04
N PRO A 405 12.50 16.27 22.09
CA PRO A 405 12.35 17.72 22.05
C PRO A 405 13.62 18.48 21.65
N THR A 406 14.81 17.94 21.95
CA THR A 406 16.08 18.60 21.58
C THR A 406 16.32 18.48 20.07
N PHE A 407 16.02 17.32 19.50
CA PHE A 407 16.02 17.06 18.07
C PHE A 407 15.01 17.96 17.36
N ALA A 408 13.77 18.03 17.86
CA ALA A 408 12.69 18.79 17.24
C ALA A 408 12.97 20.30 17.24
N ALA A 409 13.39 20.85 18.38
CA ALA A 409 13.73 22.26 18.49
C ALA A 409 14.87 22.68 17.56
N ASN A 410 15.89 21.81 17.38
CA ASN A 410 16.96 22.12 16.42
C ASN A 410 16.51 21.93 14.98
N PHE A 411 15.70 20.92 14.68
CA PHE A 411 15.11 20.70 13.36
C PHE A 411 14.33 21.93 12.88
N ASP A 412 13.42 22.46 13.69
CA ASP A 412 12.58 23.61 13.32
C ASP A 412 13.39 24.89 13.11
N LYS A 413 14.54 25.01 13.79
CA LYS A 413 15.49 26.10 13.58
C LYS A 413 16.19 26.00 12.23
N VAL A 414 16.61 24.79 11.82
CA VAL A 414 17.38 24.60 10.58
C VAL A 414 16.50 24.36 9.35
N SER A 415 15.24 23.97 9.53
CA SER A 415 14.27 23.76 8.46
C SER A 415 12.94 24.51 8.74
N PRO A 416 12.96 25.85 8.77
CA PRO A 416 11.82 26.67 9.21
C PRO A 416 10.60 26.63 8.28
N ASN A 417 10.77 26.14 7.04
CA ASN A 417 9.69 26.01 6.06
C ASN A 417 9.01 24.64 6.10
N SER A 418 9.43 23.76 6.99
CA SER A 418 8.84 22.44 7.16
C SER A 418 7.43 22.54 7.73
N VAL A 419 6.51 21.71 7.24
CA VAL A 419 5.10 21.70 7.66
C VAL A 419 4.64 20.26 7.92
N HIS A 420 3.80 20.09 8.93
CA HIS A 420 3.17 18.82 9.28
C HIS A 420 1.65 18.98 9.35
N TYR A 421 0.92 18.24 8.50
CA TYR A 421 -0.54 18.21 8.44
C TYR A 421 -1.11 16.92 9.06
N TRP A 422 -2.24 17.02 9.76
CA TRP A 422 -3.05 15.86 10.17
C TRP A 422 -4.51 16.25 10.35
N VAL A 423 -5.42 15.28 10.29
CA VAL A 423 -6.85 15.51 10.56
C VAL A 423 -7.13 15.28 12.06
N GLU A 424 -7.95 16.15 12.64
CA GLU A 424 -8.39 16.03 14.03
C GLU A 424 -8.92 14.63 14.37
N GLY A 425 -8.47 14.05 15.49
CA GLY A 425 -8.82 12.69 15.89
C GLY A 425 -7.87 11.61 15.35
N ASP A 426 -6.83 11.97 14.59
CA ASP A 426 -5.75 11.04 14.24
C ASP A 426 -4.99 10.61 15.50
N SER A 427 -5.28 9.39 15.97
CA SER A 427 -4.66 8.82 17.16
C SER A 427 -3.15 8.61 17.04
N VAL A 428 -2.57 8.47 15.85
CA VAL A 428 -1.11 8.33 15.70
C VAL A 428 -0.41 9.64 16.07
N VAL A 429 -0.98 10.77 15.64
CA VAL A 429 -0.45 12.11 15.91
C VAL A 429 -0.87 12.63 17.29
N GLU A 430 -2.12 12.38 17.69
CA GLU A 430 -2.70 12.95 18.92
C GLU A 430 -2.45 12.10 20.15
N ALA A 431 -2.45 10.75 20.05
CA ALA A 431 -2.14 9.92 21.21
C ALA A 431 -0.67 10.10 21.62
N THR A 432 0.22 10.36 20.67
CA THR A 432 1.62 10.70 20.94
C THR A 432 1.80 12.08 21.58
N SER A 433 0.79 12.96 21.48
CA SER A 433 0.75 14.27 22.16
C SER A 433 0.09 14.24 23.55
N ASN A 434 -0.62 13.17 23.90
CA ASN A 434 -1.37 13.05 25.16
C ASN A 434 -0.56 12.37 26.29
N ALA A 435 -0.71 12.89 27.51
CA ALA A 435 0.08 12.54 28.70
C ALA A 435 0.04 11.04 29.14
N VAL A 436 -0.94 10.26 28.66
CA VAL A 436 -1.09 8.84 29.04
C VAL A 436 -0.15 7.92 28.25
N VAL A 437 0.15 8.24 26.98
CA VAL A 437 1.14 7.53 26.15
C VAL A 437 2.56 7.98 26.51
N GLY A 438 2.72 9.21 27.00
CA GLY A 438 3.97 9.75 27.54
C GLY A 438 4.48 9.05 28.82
N MET A 439 3.80 8.02 29.32
CA MET A 439 4.32 7.11 30.35
C MET A 439 5.08 5.90 29.78
N VAL A 440 4.98 5.61 28.47
CA VAL A 440 5.54 4.40 27.83
C VAL A 440 6.47 4.73 26.65
N ILE A 441 6.31 5.90 26.03
CA ILE A 441 7.19 6.42 24.98
C ILE A 441 8.13 7.46 25.60
N ASP A 442 9.44 7.37 25.32
CA ASP A 442 10.41 8.43 25.69
C ASP A 442 9.87 9.78 25.15
N LYS A 443 9.79 10.81 26.01
CA LYS A 443 9.18 12.11 25.69
C LYS A 443 9.67 12.61 24.32
N GLY A 444 8.82 12.53 23.31
CA GLY A 444 9.14 12.97 21.96
C GLY A 444 8.29 14.14 21.49
N GLU A 445 8.69 14.74 20.38
CA GLU A 445 8.03 15.93 19.82
C GLU A 445 7.99 15.85 18.30
N HIS A 446 6.91 16.37 17.72
CA HIS A 446 6.72 16.51 16.27
C HIS A 446 7.63 17.61 15.71
N VAL A 447 7.86 17.61 14.40
CA VAL A 447 8.65 18.65 13.73
C VAL A 447 7.89 19.34 12.61
N GLY A 448 8.30 20.56 12.30
CA GLY A 448 7.66 21.44 11.33
C GLY A 448 6.46 22.20 11.91
N ALA A 449 6.04 23.23 11.18
CA ALA A 449 4.85 23.99 11.52
C ALA A 449 3.62 23.06 11.51
N GLN A 450 3.03 22.88 12.67
CA GLN A 450 1.90 21.99 12.87
C GLN A 450 0.59 22.59 12.34
N LYS A 451 -0.10 21.86 11.47
CA LYS A 451 -1.34 22.24 10.78
C LYS A 451 -2.41 21.17 10.99
N LYS A 452 -3.22 21.35 12.04
CA LYS A 452 -4.39 20.50 12.29
C LYS A 452 -5.53 20.88 11.35
N LEU A 453 -5.98 19.93 10.56
CA LEU A 453 -7.11 20.02 9.65
C LEU A 453 -8.40 19.61 10.38
N SER A 454 -9.51 20.21 9.97
CA SER A 454 -10.83 19.88 10.54
C SER A 454 -11.33 18.52 10.07
N ASN A 455 -12.07 17.83 10.92
CA ASN A 455 -12.78 16.62 10.55
C ASN A 455 -13.75 16.84 9.36
N LEU A 456 -13.84 15.83 8.50
CA LEU A 456 -14.74 15.82 7.36
C LEU A 456 -16.16 15.41 7.79
N SER A 457 -17.16 16.21 7.43
CA SER A 457 -18.56 15.89 7.76
C SER A 457 -19.00 14.64 7.01
N GLY A 458 -19.56 13.65 7.73
CA GLY A 458 -20.01 12.40 7.15
C GLY A 458 -18.91 11.37 6.84
N CYS A 459 -17.65 11.69 7.13
CA CYS A 459 -16.54 10.74 7.05
C CYS A 459 -16.46 9.92 8.34
N ASN A 460 -16.63 8.60 8.23
CA ASN A 460 -16.46 7.65 9.35
C ASN A 460 -15.16 6.85 9.23
N ASP A 461 -14.33 7.15 8.23
CA ASP A 461 -13.02 6.52 8.06
C ASP A 461 -12.03 7.03 9.10
N ASN A 462 -10.94 6.27 9.26
CA ASN A 462 -9.86 6.65 10.17
C ASN A 462 -9.21 7.97 9.69
N PRO A 463 -9.15 9.03 10.54
CA PRO A 463 -8.51 10.30 10.20
C PRO A 463 -7.04 10.20 9.79
N HIS A 464 -6.38 9.09 10.15
CA HIS A 464 -5.02 8.76 9.75
C HIS A 464 -4.88 8.36 8.27
N GLU A 465 -5.96 8.11 7.54
CA GLU A 465 -5.85 7.63 6.16
C GLU A 465 -5.49 8.75 5.18
N VAL A 466 -4.61 8.44 4.23
CA VAL A 466 -4.05 9.41 3.27
C VAL A 466 -5.13 10.16 2.47
N PHE A 467 -6.21 9.48 2.10
CA PHE A 467 -7.32 10.07 1.35
C PHE A 467 -8.19 11.00 2.21
N VAL A 468 -8.31 10.73 3.51
CA VAL A 468 -9.04 11.60 4.44
C VAL A 468 -8.29 12.92 4.63
N ILE A 469 -6.97 12.86 4.76
CA ILE A 469 -6.10 14.06 4.84
C ILE A 469 -6.18 14.85 3.54
N ARG A 470 -6.11 14.18 2.38
CA ARG A 470 -6.27 14.81 1.07
C ARG A 470 -7.59 15.56 0.96
N ASP A 471 -8.71 14.92 1.30
CA ASP A 471 -10.03 15.53 1.18
C ASP A 471 -10.24 16.67 2.18
N ALA A 472 -9.63 16.61 3.37
CA ALA A 472 -9.60 17.71 4.31
C ALA A 472 -8.84 18.93 3.77
N LEU A 473 -7.70 18.72 3.08
CA LEU A 473 -6.97 19.79 2.39
C LEU A 473 -7.78 20.38 1.24
N VAL A 474 -8.44 19.54 0.43
CA VAL A 474 -9.32 20.00 -0.66
C VAL A 474 -10.44 20.88 -0.11
N ARG A 475 -11.04 20.50 1.02
CA ARG A 475 -12.10 21.29 1.67
C ARG A 475 -11.59 22.64 2.17
N GLU A 476 -10.39 22.74 2.74
CA GLU A 476 -9.81 24.03 3.13
C GLU A 476 -9.57 24.97 1.95
N LEU A 477 -9.40 24.42 0.72
CA LEU A 477 -9.31 25.25 -0.48
C LEU A 477 -10.65 25.84 -0.92
N GLU A 478 -11.78 25.31 -0.50
CA GLU A 478 -13.09 25.84 -0.91
C GLU A 478 -13.26 27.31 -0.52
N ASP A 479 -12.69 27.72 0.61
CA ASP A 479 -12.76 29.08 1.15
C ASP A 479 -12.00 30.11 0.28
N GLY A 480 -11.08 29.65 -0.58
CA GLY A 480 -10.24 30.52 -1.43
C GLY A 480 -10.33 30.25 -2.93
N ASN A 481 -10.67 29.03 -3.34
CA ASN A 481 -10.74 28.59 -4.74
C ASN A 481 -11.69 27.39 -4.91
N SER A 482 -12.99 27.64 -4.77
CA SER A 482 -14.05 26.63 -4.87
C SER A 482 -14.05 25.83 -6.19
N ALA A 483 -13.66 26.45 -7.31
CA ALA A 483 -13.61 25.76 -8.60
C ALA A 483 -12.51 24.69 -8.62
N LEU A 484 -11.29 25.04 -8.18
CA LEU A 484 -10.19 24.08 -8.07
C LEU A 484 -10.47 23.01 -7.01
N ALA A 485 -11.08 23.40 -5.88
CA ALA A 485 -11.48 22.44 -4.84
C ALA A 485 -12.45 21.38 -5.39
N HIS A 486 -13.49 21.80 -6.13
CA HIS A 486 -14.44 20.88 -6.76
C HIS A 486 -13.76 20.00 -7.82
N GLU A 487 -12.84 20.55 -8.64
CA GLU A 487 -12.07 19.78 -9.61
C GLU A 487 -11.25 18.68 -8.91
N LEU A 488 -10.48 19.04 -7.89
CA LEU A 488 -9.62 18.11 -7.15
C LEU A 488 -10.41 17.11 -6.31
N GLY A 489 -11.53 17.53 -5.73
CA GLY A 489 -12.46 16.68 -4.99
C GLY A 489 -13.17 15.67 -5.90
N SER A 490 -13.40 16.00 -7.17
CA SER A 490 -13.96 15.06 -8.14
C SER A 490 -13.00 13.93 -8.54
N GLN A 491 -11.71 14.10 -8.27
CA GLN A 491 -10.66 13.11 -8.55
C GLN A 491 -10.50 12.19 -7.34
N ASN A 492 -11.32 11.13 -7.29
CA ASN A 492 -11.11 10.10 -6.28
C ASN A 492 -9.83 9.32 -6.59
N THR A 493 -8.98 9.16 -5.59
CA THR A 493 -7.69 8.47 -5.72
C THR A 493 -7.62 7.17 -4.92
N TRP A 494 -8.65 6.91 -4.10
CA TRP A 494 -8.71 5.80 -3.17
C TRP A 494 -10.12 5.23 -3.06
N GLY A 495 -10.24 3.92 -2.87
CA GLY A 495 -11.51 3.29 -2.53
C GLY A 495 -11.34 1.96 -1.81
N TYR A 496 -12.09 1.77 -0.73
CA TYR A 496 -12.32 0.49 -0.08
C TYR A 496 -13.65 -0.09 -0.53
N TYR A 497 -13.71 -1.39 -0.82
CA TYR A 497 -14.89 -2.05 -1.36
C TYR A 497 -15.17 -3.36 -0.63
N GLN A 498 -16.44 -3.68 -0.42
CA GLN A 498 -16.85 -4.89 0.30
C GLN A 498 -16.57 -6.18 -0.49
N SER A 499 -16.60 -6.08 -1.82
CA SER A 499 -16.49 -7.22 -2.72
C SER A 499 -15.83 -6.79 -4.03
N PHE A 500 -15.35 -7.78 -4.79
CA PHE A 500 -14.75 -7.53 -6.09
C PHE A 500 -15.74 -6.88 -7.06
N SER A 501 -16.99 -7.37 -7.08
CA SER A 501 -18.06 -6.81 -7.91
C SER A 501 -18.25 -5.31 -7.64
N LYS A 502 -18.35 -4.92 -6.36
CA LYS A 502 -18.49 -3.51 -5.96
C LYS A 502 -17.28 -2.64 -6.32
N MET A 503 -16.07 -3.21 -6.31
CA MET A 503 -14.87 -2.50 -6.78
C MET A 503 -14.96 -2.18 -8.28
N ILE A 504 -15.46 -3.11 -9.09
CA ILE A 504 -15.61 -2.90 -10.53
C ILE A 504 -16.79 -1.96 -10.86
N THR A 505 -17.90 -2.03 -10.12
CA THR A 505 -19.07 -1.15 -10.35
C THR A 505 -18.88 0.27 -9.80
N GLY A 506 -17.90 0.44 -8.91
CA GLY A 506 -17.57 1.72 -8.26
C GLY A 506 -18.51 2.03 -7.10
N GLU A 507 -18.62 1.11 -6.15
CA GLU A 507 -19.45 1.25 -4.95
C GLU A 507 -18.57 1.18 -3.69
N PRO A 508 -17.82 2.25 -3.36
CA PRO A 508 -16.92 2.27 -2.21
C PRO A 508 -17.70 2.23 -0.89
N LEU A 509 -17.02 1.75 0.15
CA LEU A 509 -17.44 1.76 1.55
C LEU A 509 -16.95 3.00 2.30
N ASN A 510 -15.81 3.56 1.87
CA ASN A 510 -15.21 4.73 2.48
C ASN A 510 -15.83 6.02 1.96
N PHE A 511 -15.52 7.11 2.64
CA PHE A 511 -15.88 8.47 2.30
C PHE A 511 -15.48 8.80 0.86
N VAL A 512 -16.38 9.52 0.20
CA VAL A 512 -16.22 10.10 -1.13
C VAL A 512 -16.58 11.56 -1.01
N TYR A 513 -15.74 12.45 -1.56
CA TYR A 513 -15.98 13.88 -1.55
C TYR A 513 -17.37 14.23 -2.09
N ALA A 514 -18.06 15.18 -1.43
CA ALA A 514 -19.45 15.48 -1.72
C ALA A 514 -19.63 15.98 -3.18
N GLY A 515 -20.51 15.31 -3.93
CA GLY A 515 -20.75 15.62 -5.34
C GLY A 515 -19.74 15.01 -6.32
N ALA A 516 -18.68 14.35 -5.83
CA ALA A 516 -17.78 13.59 -6.69
C ALA A 516 -18.49 12.36 -7.28
N PRO A 517 -18.11 11.93 -8.51
CA PRO A 517 -18.55 10.64 -9.03
C PRO A 517 -18.07 9.52 -8.10
N ALA A 518 -18.71 8.35 -8.14
CA ALA A 518 -18.18 7.23 -7.38
C ALA A 518 -16.81 6.78 -7.94
N PRO A 519 -15.81 6.44 -7.09
CA PRO A 519 -14.50 6.00 -7.53
C PRO A 519 -14.62 4.73 -8.37
N ARG A 520 -14.25 4.84 -9.66
CA ARG A 520 -14.16 3.72 -10.60
C ARG A 520 -12.70 3.54 -11.03
N LEU A 521 -11.87 3.23 -10.03
CA LEU A 521 -10.42 3.10 -10.23
C LEU A 521 -10.07 1.84 -11.01
N VAL A 522 -10.67 0.72 -10.61
CA VAL A 522 -10.60 -0.54 -11.36
C VAL A 522 -11.88 -0.69 -12.17
N THR A 523 -11.72 -0.95 -13.47
CA THR A 523 -12.82 -1.09 -14.42
C THR A 523 -12.62 -2.36 -15.24
N GLU A 524 -13.66 -2.85 -15.90
CA GLU A 524 -13.52 -3.96 -16.85
C GLU A 524 -12.47 -3.67 -17.95
N THR A 525 -12.30 -2.39 -18.31
CA THR A 525 -11.39 -1.96 -19.37
C THR A 525 -9.93 -2.05 -18.93
N ASN A 526 -9.59 -1.62 -17.71
CA ASN A 526 -8.19 -1.60 -17.25
C ASN A 526 -7.78 -2.86 -16.48
N LEU A 527 -8.72 -3.61 -15.90
CA LEU A 527 -8.45 -4.80 -15.08
C LEU A 527 -7.55 -5.80 -15.80
N ARG A 528 -7.84 -6.10 -17.06
CA ARG A 528 -7.03 -7.04 -17.85
C ARG A 528 -5.59 -6.57 -18.00
N SER A 529 -5.39 -5.29 -18.33
CA SER A 529 -4.07 -4.69 -18.45
C SER A 529 -3.32 -4.73 -17.12
N MET A 530 -4.01 -4.52 -16.00
CA MET A 530 -3.43 -4.66 -14.66
C MET A 530 -2.98 -6.09 -14.38
N LEU A 531 -3.85 -7.09 -14.61
CA LEU A 531 -3.53 -8.49 -14.40
C LEU A 531 -2.36 -8.97 -15.28
N GLN A 532 -2.33 -8.53 -16.53
CA GLN A 532 -1.21 -8.80 -17.45
C GLN A 532 0.08 -8.13 -16.98
N ASN A 533 0.00 -6.88 -16.51
CA ASN A 533 1.14 -6.14 -15.99
C ASN A 533 1.74 -6.77 -14.73
N TYR A 534 0.91 -7.42 -13.90
CA TYR A 534 1.34 -8.14 -12.70
C TYR A 534 1.78 -9.58 -12.96
N ASP A 535 1.68 -10.05 -14.21
CA ASP A 535 1.80 -11.47 -14.55
C ASP A 535 0.97 -12.38 -13.61
N PHE A 536 -0.25 -11.94 -13.28
CA PHE A 536 -0.98 -12.45 -12.11
C PHE A 536 -1.23 -13.96 -12.16
N GLY A 537 -1.69 -14.49 -13.30
CA GLY A 537 -2.05 -15.89 -13.49
C GLY A 537 -0.87 -16.84 -13.25
N PRO A 538 0.27 -16.67 -13.95
CA PRO A 538 1.48 -17.45 -13.71
C PRO A 538 2.07 -17.27 -12.29
N GLU A 539 2.01 -16.06 -11.71
CA GLU A 539 2.46 -15.85 -10.33
C GLU A 539 1.57 -16.61 -9.32
N PHE A 540 0.27 -16.50 -9.49
CA PHE A 540 -0.71 -17.10 -8.61
C PHE A 540 -0.71 -18.63 -8.70
N ASP A 541 -0.59 -19.22 -9.90
CA ASP A 541 -0.55 -20.68 -10.06
C ASP A 541 0.71 -21.30 -9.42
N ARG A 542 1.87 -20.62 -9.53
CA ARG A 542 3.12 -21.06 -8.92
C ARG A 542 3.05 -20.97 -7.43
N TRP A 543 2.46 -19.90 -6.89
CA TRP A 543 2.24 -19.79 -5.45
C TRP A 543 1.29 -20.87 -4.93
N LEU A 544 0.20 -21.18 -5.65
CA LEU A 544 -0.70 -22.28 -5.29
C LEU A 544 0.03 -23.62 -5.19
N GLU A 545 0.85 -23.93 -6.21
CA GLU A 545 1.62 -25.17 -6.27
C GLU A 545 2.73 -25.24 -5.21
N GLU A 546 3.52 -24.18 -5.08
CA GLU A 546 4.75 -24.19 -4.28
C GLU A 546 4.53 -23.85 -2.81
N VAL A 547 3.44 -23.16 -2.49
CA VAL A 547 3.13 -22.69 -1.13
C VAL A 547 1.84 -23.32 -0.62
N TYR A 548 0.71 -23.03 -1.27
CA TYR A 548 -0.61 -23.40 -0.75
C TYR A 548 -0.81 -24.91 -0.65
N ALA A 549 -0.45 -25.64 -1.70
CA ALA A 549 -0.54 -27.10 -1.75
C ALA A 549 0.29 -27.78 -0.64
N LYS A 550 1.46 -27.22 -0.30
CA LYS A 550 2.28 -27.74 0.81
C LYS A 550 1.70 -27.39 2.16
N MET A 551 1.21 -26.16 2.34
CA MET A 551 0.58 -25.71 3.58
C MET A 551 -0.65 -26.55 3.91
N ILE A 552 -1.50 -26.85 2.93
CA ILE A 552 -2.73 -27.63 3.14
C ILE A 552 -2.46 -29.12 3.39
N ALA A 553 -1.29 -29.61 2.99
CA ALA A 553 -0.80 -30.97 3.24
C ALA A 553 -0.07 -31.14 4.58
N ASP A 554 0.26 -30.04 5.28
CA ASP A 554 0.95 -30.08 6.56
C ASP A 554 -0.04 -30.37 7.71
N LYS A 555 0.23 -31.42 8.49
CA LYS A 555 -0.60 -31.81 9.64
C LYS A 555 -0.77 -30.69 10.66
N SER A 556 0.27 -29.89 10.89
CA SER A 556 0.25 -28.81 11.88
C SER A 556 -0.64 -27.63 11.47
N SER A 557 -1.05 -27.54 10.19
CA SER A 557 -2.03 -26.56 9.70
C SER A 557 -3.47 -26.81 10.18
N TYR A 558 -3.71 -27.85 10.99
CA TYR A 558 -5.04 -28.23 11.46
C TYR A 558 -5.10 -28.48 12.97
N ILE A 559 -6.27 -28.20 13.54
CA ILE A 559 -6.59 -28.56 14.93
C ILE A 559 -7.00 -30.03 14.95
N GLY A 560 -6.35 -30.82 15.80
CA GLY A 560 -6.68 -32.23 16.03
C GLY A 560 -6.14 -33.17 14.96
N PHE A 561 -6.54 -34.45 15.05
CA PHE A 561 -6.00 -35.51 14.20
C PHE A 561 -6.56 -35.42 12.77
N LYS A 562 -5.66 -35.46 11.78
CA LYS A 562 -5.99 -35.63 10.36
C LYS A 562 -5.24 -36.83 9.80
N PHE A 563 -5.95 -37.68 9.07
CA PHE A 563 -5.34 -38.79 8.35
C PHE A 563 -4.45 -38.25 7.23
N GLN A 564 -3.27 -38.86 7.03
CA GLN A 564 -2.36 -38.45 5.95
C GLN A 564 -3.04 -38.55 4.58
N SER A 565 -3.84 -39.59 4.34
CA SER A 565 -4.59 -39.75 3.09
C SER A 565 -5.48 -38.55 2.78
N THR A 566 -6.17 -38.00 3.78
CA THR A 566 -6.99 -36.79 3.59
C THR A 566 -6.16 -35.57 3.21
N LEU A 567 -4.94 -35.45 3.73
CA LEU A 567 -4.04 -34.34 3.42
C LEU A 567 -3.45 -34.49 2.01
N ASP A 568 -3.08 -35.71 1.64
CA ASP A 568 -2.59 -36.05 0.29
C ASP A 568 -3.68 -35.80 -0.76
N ASP A 569 -4.93 -36.18 -0.49
CA ASP A 569 -6.07 -35.94 -1.38
C ASP A 569 -6.32 -34.42 -1.57
N ARG A 570 -6.20 -33.63 -0.50
CA ARG A 570 -6.31 -32.16 -0.58
C ARG A 570 -5.17 -31.53 -1.38
N GLN A 571 -3.95 -32.00 -1.17
CA GLN A 571 -2.81 -31.55 -1.95
C GLN A 571 -3.00 -31.86 -3.44
N LYS A 572 -3.39 -33.10 -3.74
CA LYS A 572 -3.68 -33.54 -5.10
C LYS A 572 -4.75 -32.69 -5.76
N LEU A 573 -5.84 -32.38 -5.05
CA LEU A 573 -6.88 -31.48 -5.55
C LEU A 573 -6.32 -30.10 -5.93
N VAL A 574 -5.52 -29.47 -5.07
CA VAL A 574 -4.91 -28.17 -5.38
C VAL A 574 -4.04 -28.26 -6.64
N LEU A 575 -3.23 -29.31 -6.77
CA LEU A 575 -2.38 -29.52 -7.95
C LEU A 575 -3.20 -29.78 -9.22
N GLU A 576 -4.35 -30.46 -9.12
CA GLU A 576 -5.29 -30.62 -10.24
C GLU A 576 -5.91 -29.28 -10.67
N LEU A 577 -6.30 -28.43 -9.71
CA LEU A 577 -6.80 -27.08 -9.99
C LEU A 577 -5.73 -26.22 -10.68
N VAL A 578 -4.48 -26.27 -10.23
CA VAL A 578 -3.35 -25.59 -10.91
C VAL A 578 -3.21 -26.08 -12.36
N ASN A 579 -3.31 -27.39 -12.60
CA ASN A 579 -3.28 -27.93 -13.95
C ASN A 579 -4.48 -27.46 -14.80
N HIS A 580 -5.66 -27.25 -14.21
CA HIS A 580 -6.81 -26.66 -14.91
C HIS A 580 -6.58 -25.19 -15.27
N MET A 581 -5.97 -24.41 -14.36
CA MET A 581 -5.65 -23.01 -14.60
C MET A 581 -4.66 -22.82 -15.76
N ARG A 582 -3.66 -23.71 -15.87
CA ARG A 582 -2.65 -23.69 -16.94
C ARG A 582 -3.20 -24.09 -18.32
N LYS A 583 -4.37 -24.72 -18.38
CA LYS A 583 -5.00 -25.03 -19.66
C LYS A 583 -5.45 -23.73 -20.35
N PRO A 584 -5.12 -23.56 -21.65
CA PRO A 584 -5.61 -22.43 -22.42
C PRO A 584 -7.13 -22.27 -22.29
N SER A 585 -7.59 -21.03 -22.29
CA SER A 585 -9.01 -20.72 -22.43
C SER A 585 -9.56 -21.47 -23.64
N VAL A 586 -10.69 -22.15 -23.44
CA VAL A 586 -11.43 -22.65 -24.58
C VAL A 586 -12.05 -21.43 -25.27
N ASN A 587 -11.99 -21.33 -26.60
CA ASN A 587 -12.61 -20.24 -27.37
C ASN A 587 -14.15 -20.26 -27.31
N ASN A 588 -14.73 -20.73 -26.20
CA ASN A 588 -16.13 -20.88 -25.89
C ASN A 588 -16.33 -20.36 -24.44
N HIS A 589 -16.90 -19.16 -24.33
CA HIS A 589 -17.10 -18.49 -23.04
C HIS A 589 -17.95 -19.31 -22.07
N SER A 590 -19.01 -19.99 -22.55
CA SER A 590 -19.89 -20.80 -21.71
C SER A 590 -19.13 -21.96 -21.08
N GLN A 591 -18.27 -22.62 -21.85
CA GLN A 591 -17.47 -23.73 -21.33
C GLN A 591 -16.42 -23.27 -20.31
N ASP A 592 -15.78 -22.12 -20.50
CA ASP A 592 -14.85 -21.56 -19.50
C ASP A 592 -15.58 -21.22 -18.19
N VAL A 593 -16.79 -20.65 -18.28
CA VAL A 593 -17.64 -20.35 -17.11
C VAL A 593 -18.07 -21.63 -16.40
N GLU A 594 -18.47 -22.67 -17.14
CA GLU A 594 -18.80 -23.99 -16.58
C GLU A 594 -17.60 -24.66 -15.89
N ASN A 595 -16.41 -24.56 -16.48
CA ASN A 595 -15.19 -25.09 -15.90
C ASN A 595 -14.88 -24.40 -14.56
N LEU A 596 -14.96 -23.07 -14.50
CA LEU A 596 -14.79 -22.31 -13.25
C LEU A 596 -15.83 -22.69 -12.19
N ALA A 597 -17.09 -22.86 -12.57
CA ALA A 597 -18.14 -23.29 -11.65
C ALA A 597 -17.89 -24.73 -11.13
N SER A 598 -17.38 -25.61 -11.98
CA SER A 598 -16.97 -26.96 -11.55
C SER A 598 -15.81 -26.90 -10.55
N ASP A 599 -14.79 -26.07 -10.81
CA ASP A 599 -13.66 -25.88 -9.90
C ASP A 599 -14.12 -25.29 -8.55
N PHE A 600 -15.09 -24.37 -8.54
CA PHE A 600 -15.71 -23.86 -7.31
C PHE A 600 -16.33 -24.96 -6.44
N LYS A 601 -17.11 -25.86 -7.05
CA LYS A 601 -17.74 -27.00 -6.35
C LYS A 601 -16.70 -27.95 -5.76
N LEU A 602 -15.59 -28.16 -6.47
CA LEU A 602 -14.50 -28.98 -5.97
C LEU A 602 -13.85 -28.35 -4.73
N ILE A 603 -13.62 -27.04 -4.73
CA ILE A 603 -13.09 -26.31 -3.58
C ILE A 603 -14.06 -26.39 -2.39
N ASP A 604 -15.34 -26.05 -2.60
CA ASP A 604 -16.34 -26.03 -1.53
C ASP A 604 -16.56 -27.41 -0.90
N GLY A 605 -16.73 -28.45 -1.73
CA GLY A 605 -17.03 -29.79 -1.25
C GLY A 605 -15.87 -30.48 -0.52
N ASN A 606 -14.61 -30.14 -0.81
CA ASN A 606 -13.44 -30.89 -0.33
C ASN A 606 -12.53 -30.11 0.62
N LEU A 607 -12.39 -28.80 0.42
CA LEU A 607 -11.58 -27.92 1.26
C LEU A 607 -12.46 -27.19 2.30
N GLY A 608 -13.71 -26.89 1.91
CA GLY A 608 -14.68 -26.09 2.65
C GLY A 608 -14.50 -24.60 2.34
N LEU A 609 -15.57 -23.89 1.95
CA LEU A 609 -15.48 -22.45 1.65
C LEU A 609 -15.31 -21.58 2.90
N THR A 610 -14.10 -21.49 3.45
CA THR A 610 -13.76 -20.42 4.39
C THR A 610 -13.38 -19.13 3.62
N ASN A 611 -13.09 -18.04 4.33
CA ASN A 611 -12.63 -16.79 3.72
C ASN A 611 -11.35 -16.96 2.87
N GLU A 612 -10.57 -18.00 3.18
CA GLU A 612 -9.37 -18.40 2.47
C GLU A 612 -9.69 -19.09 1.14
N GLU A 613 -10.58 -20.08 1.12
CA GLU A 613 -10.93 -20.77 -0.12
C GLU A 613 -11.71 -19.86 -1.09
N LYS A 614 -12.52 -18.91 -0.59
CA LYS A 614 -13.10 -17.85 -1.41
C LYS A 614 -12.03 -16.97 -2.07
N TRP A 615 -10.91 -16.74 -1.39
CA TRP A 615 -9.78 -16.01 -1.95
C TRP A 615 -9.09 -16.79 -3.06
N ILE A 616 -8.85 -18.08 -2.83
CA ILE A 616 -8.28 -18.98 -3.84
C ILE A 616 -9.14 -18.92 -5.11
N PHE A 617 -10.45 -19.04 -4.93
CA PHE A 617 -11.38 -19.00 -6.07
C PHE A 617 -11.42 -17.63 -6.76
N SER A 618 -11.41 -16.52 -6.02
CA SER A 618 -11.25 -15.18 -6.60
C SER A 618 -9.97 -15.07 -7.43
N GLY A 619 -8.85 -15.60 -6.95
CA GLY A 619 -7.61 -15.66 -7.73
C GLY A 619 -7.73 -16.52 -8.98
N MET A 620 -8.44 -17.64 -8.93
CA MET A 620 -8.71 -18.46 -10.12
C MET A 620 -9.54 -17.69 -11.16
N ILE A 621 -10.55 -16.94 -10.73
CA ILE A 621 -11.34 -16.08 -11.62
C ILE A 621 -10.45 -15.01 -12.27
N LEU A 622 -9.61 -14.33 -11.49
CA LEU A 622 -8.70 -13.31 -12.03
C LEU A 622 -7.69 -13.89 -13.02
N SER A 623 -7.11 -15.06 -12.71
CA SER A 623 -6.22 -15.77 -13.63
C SER A 623 -6.93 -16.11 -14.94
N ARG A 624 -8.19 -16.57 -14.88
CA ARG A 624 -8.99 -16.81 -16.08
C ARG A 624 -9.32 -15.53 -16.83
N LEU A 625 -9.65 -14.43 -16.13
CA LEU A 625 -9.89 -13.12 -16.75
C LEU A 625 -8.65 -12.61 -17.49
N GLN A 626 -7.43 -12.83 -16.96
CA GLN A 626 -6.20 -12.49 -17.67
C GLN A 626 -6.03 -13.28 -18.97
N ASN A 627 -6.35 -14.58 -18.94
CA ASN A 627 -6.01 -15.57 -19.97
C ASN A 627 -7.13 -15.86 -20.98
N SER A 628 -8.31 -15.24 -20.86
CA SER A 628 -9.49 -15.48 -21.71
C SER A 628 -10.18 -14.17 -22.07
N ASN A 629 -11.03 -14.14 -23.10
CA ASN A 629 -11.85 -12.96 -23.43
C ASN A 629 -13.12 -12.83 -22.57
N LEU A 630 -13.21 -13.55 -21.44
CA LEU A 630 -14.33 -13.43 -20.54
C LEU A 630 -14.48 -12.00 -20.02
N THR A 631 -15.73 -11.56 -19.95
CA THR A 631 -16.15 -10.32 -19.31
C THR A 631 -16.68 -10.61 -17.91
N LEU A 632 -16.80 -9.57 -17.07
CA LEU A 632 -17.47 -9.71 -15.78
C LEU A 632 -18.93 -10.16 -15.96
N LYS A 633 -19.61 -9.67 -17.00
CA LYS A 633 -20.97 -10.08 -17.36
C LYS A 633 -21.07 -11.58 -17.66
N ASP A 634 -20.08 -12.15 -18.35
CA ASP A 634 -20.05 -13.59 -18.63
C ASP A 634 -19.94 -14.39 -17.33
N LEU A 635 -19.06 -13.97 -16.42
CA LEU A 635 -18.89 -14.59 -15.10
C LEU A 635 -20.14 -14.49 -14.23
N GLN A 636 -20.79 -13.32 -14.22
CA GLN A 636 -22.00 -13.05 -13.45
C GLN A 636 -23.23 -13.82 -13.96
N SER A 637 -23.19 -14.36 -15.19
CA SER A 637 -24.27 -15.19 -15.72
C SER A 637 -24.42 -16.52 -14.97
N ASN A 638 -23.37 -16.97 -14.29
CA ASN A 638 -23.40 -18.14 -13.43
C ASN A 638 -23.62 -17.71 -11.96
N SER A 639 -24.64 -18.28 -11.31
CA SER A 639 -25.01 -17.88 -9.95
C SER A 639 -23.93 -18.16 -8.89
N GLU A 640 -23.17 -19.24 -9.04
CA GLU A 640 -22.13 -19.61 -8.05
C GLU A 640 -20.95 -18.63 -8.12
N ILE A 641 -20.50 -18.33 -9.34
CA ILE A 641 -19.45 -17.35 -9.58
C ILE A 641 -19.92 -15.96 -9.13
N ASN A 642 -21.12 -15.56 -9.52
CA ASN A 642 -21.71 -14.28 -9.13
C ASN A 642 -21.80 -14.15 -7.60
N ASN A 643 -22.19 -15.21 -6.90
CA ASN A 643 -22.23 -15.22 -5.44
C ASN A 643 -20.83 -15.03 -4.84
N CYS A 644 -19.78 -15.64 -5.41
CA CYS A 644 -18.41 -15.41 -4.94
C CYS A 644 -17.94 -13.97 -5.19
N LEU A 645 -18.22 -13.41 -6.36
CA LEU A 645 -17.81 -12.04 -6.72
C LEU A 645 -18.53 -10.96 -5.90
N ASN A 646 -19.76 -11.25 -5.46
CA ASN A 646 -20.55 -10.36 -4.60
C ASN A 646 -20.40 -10.67 -3.12
N ALA A 647 -19.81 -11.81 -2.75
CA ALA A 647 -19.63 -12.16 -1.36
C ALA A 647 -18.86 -11.04 -0.68
N ALA A 648 -19.44 -10.52 0.41
CA ALA A 648 -18.66 -9.73 1.34
C ALA A 648 -17.48 -10.59 1.76
N VAL A 649 -16.30 -10.00 1.71
CA VAL A 649 -15.17 -10.54 2.43
C VAL A 649 -15.56 -10.37 3.91
N ALA A 650 -15.92 -11.46 4.59
CA ALA A 650 -16.73 -11.44 5.82
C ALA A 650 -16.13 -10.55 6.93
N GLU A 651 -17.00 -9.89 7.72
CA GLU A 651 -16.68 -9.19 8.98
C GLU A 651 -16.21 -10.13 10.11
#